data_AF-A0A942P5J2-F1
#
_entry.id   AF-A0A942P5J2-F1
#
_cell.length_a   1.000
_cell.length_b   1.000
_cell.length_c   1.000
_cell.angle_alpha   90.00
_cell.angle_beta   90.00
_cell.angle_gamma   90.00
#
_symmetry.space_group_name_H-M   'P 1'
#
loop_
_entity.id
_entity.type
_entity.pdbx_description
1 polymer ?
#
loop_
_entity_poly.entity_id
_entity_poly.type
_entity_poly.pdbx_seq_one_letter_code
_entity_poly.pdbx_strand_id
1 'polypeptide(L)'
;MKPSLLLLSLILLSMYGLQAQEIAAPTKATEYGVIAAPTLVPSIAQQIKDGTFVGVDPNQEVRPGPPKRRGANKTVPGKGLPVGNDALVQHPDDFMRFPGKAPSLVFNANVSQYTPSDPTGAVGPNHFVGAWNIGFRIFDKQGNPLTPAASLSTLFPGNAIGDPIVLYDAAADRFVITEFDDSPNGFNVAVCQGSDPVNDGWYIYTTGFGTGSFPDYTKFSVWSDGYYVTANISQSNRIFVVQRDQMLLGNPSQFVGLPLPGISTSGFYSPQVFHVTDDNLPASGNASVVYLQDDAWSGVTTDHLKIWTINVDWTNTANSTISAAQQVITTPFISVFDGGSFSNRPQPSGPDQDVLQATIMNQSQYRKFSDHNSVLVNFVVDTDGSSGELAGIRWFELRQPTDGEPWEIYQEGTYTSPNNGKDAFSGSMAMDAQGNIGMGYTTVSTQEKIAIYYTGRYANDPLGLMTIDETLIAQSTTNNPSNRLADYVHLTVDPSNDKTFWHIAEFFVSNNRTDVVGVFQIAPDLTSDVGVVSIDAPVDGSLNSTELVTITVFNFGQTEQSDIPVSYQVDNGTVVNEVVPGPIPSASSVQYTFTATADLGIEGQVYTITAATSLDGDEWLQNDTTVKQVTNLFQNDLAVTAIIRPVSGTGLTASEIVEVTVSNYGAADQADFEVSYDLDGLATAEVVAGPLPSGGSLNYAFTATGDFSAIGSYNLKAYTSLAGDAHPENDTTSVVVVKNTCEPSSDCSYGDGFSQVKLGTFDNVTDCSPGGYGNYLDISTELERNETYELTVTTNYGDQFVRVWIDFNDNYVYEVDELVVDNVEIANGQTEGSYTVNIPIAIPEDALLGAHNLRAKSNWNALVPDDACEGTSYGETEDYTVIITLYTGIETAIQDASDLIISPIGNQLYRVSLKTKDVSETLIFNLFNMVGQKLVENRIDQTGGTYEYELDMAYAKPGVYIVRVGNTQFGKVKRLVIQ
;
A
#
# COMPACT_ATOMS: atom_id res chain seq x y z
N MET A 1 23.24 -57.04 26.03
CA MET A 1 23.58 -55.79 26.74
C MET A 1 24.37 -54.93 25.77
N LYS A 2 24.03 -53.71 25.34
CA LYS A 2 22.85 -52.85 25.45
C LYS A 2 23.02 -51.86 24.27
N PRO A 3 22.15 -51.88 23.24
CA PRO A 3 21.88 -50.73 22.41
C PRO A 3 20.44 -50.30 22.71
N SER A 4 20.23 -49.52 23.77
CA SER A 4 18.89 -48.98 24.06
C SER A 4 18.90 -47.59 24.70
N LEU A 5 20.05 -46.90 24.73
CA LEU A 5 20.14 -45.57 25.34
C LEU A 5 20.23 -44.41 24.33
N LEU A 6 20.59 -44.65 23.07
CA LEU A 6 20.69 -43.57 22.07
C LEU A 6 19.36 -43.28 21.35
N LEU A 7 18.45 -44.26 21.29
CA LEU A 7 17.12 -44.09 20.67
C LEU A 7 16.13 -43.42 21.63
N LEU A 8 16.39 -43.44 22.94
CA LEU A 8 15.53 -42.80 23.94
C LEU A 8 15.80 -41.29 24.06
N SER A 9 17.03 -40.84 23.78
CA SER A 9 17.39 -39.42 23.82
C SER A 9 16.95 -38.63 22.58
N LEU A 10 16.77 -39.28 21.43
CA LEU A 10 16.21 -38.60 20.24
C LEU A 10 14.68 -38.51 20.27
N ILE A 11 13.99 -39.42 20.98
CA ILE A 11 12.52 -39.38 21.14
C ILE A 11 12.10 -38.42 22.28
N LEU A 12 13.02 -38.06 23.19
CA LEU A 12 12.77 -37.11 24.27
C LEU A 12 13.07 -35.64 23.91
N LEU A 13 13.77 -35.37 22.79
CA LEU A 13 13.96 -34.00 22.29
C LEU A 13 12.91 -33.54 21.28
N SER A 14 12.03 -34.43 20.79
CA SER A 14 10.91 -34.08 19.90
C SER A 14 9.57 -33.89 20.63
N MET A 15 9.56 -33.81 21.97
CA MET A 15 8.34 -33.60 22.77
C MET A 15 8.26 -32.23 23.46
N TYR A 16 9.21 -31.32 23.23
CA TYR A 16 9.11 -29.94 23.71
C TYR A 16 8.61 -29.04 22.58
N GLY A 17 7.29 -29.03 22.42
CA GLY A 17 6.58 -28.18 21.45
C GLY A 17 5.05 -28.22 21.58
N LEU A 18 4.48 -29.23 22.24
CA LEU A 18 3.05 -29.27 22.56
C LEU A 18 2.84 -28.86 24.03
N GLN A 19 2.70 -27.57 24.29
CA GLN A 19 1.87 -27.17 25.42
C GLN A 19 0.46 -27.64 25.10
N ALA A 20 0.00 -28.70 25.78
CA ALA A 20 -1.41 -29.04 25.80
C ALA A 20 -2.17 -27.84 26.37
N GLN A 21 -2.83 -27.08 25.49
CA GLN A 21 -3.75 -26.03 25.88
C GLN A 21 -4.85 -26.68 26.73
N GLU A 22 -5.02 -26.28 28.00
CA GLU A 22 -6.16 -26.74 28.80
C GLU A 22 -7.44 -26.42 28.02
N ILE A 23 -8.18 -27.46 27.60
CA ILE A 23 -9.45 -27.31 26.88
C ILE A 23 -10.47 -26.75 27.87
N ALA A 24 -10.57 -25.42 27.93
CA ALA A 24 -11.66 -24.76 28.62
C ALA A 24 -12.99 -25.24 28.03
N ALA A 25 -14.00 -25.44 28.89
CA ALA A 25 -15.31 -25.90 28.45
C ALA A 25 -15.89 -24.94 27.38
N PRO A 26 -16.56 -25.45 26.33
CA PRO A 26 -17.19 -24.61 25.32
C PRO A 26 -18.19 -23.61 25.93
N THR A 27 -18.20 -22.39 25.40
CA THR A 27 -19.16 -21.35 25.79
C THR A 27 -20.49 -21.61 25.08
N LYS A 28 -21.60 -21.54 25.82
CA LYS A 28 -22.95 -21.75 25.28
C LYS A 28 -23.46 -20.53 24.51
N ALA A 29 -24.40 -20.74 23.60
CA ALA A 29 -25.19 -19.68 23.01
C ALA A 29 -25.87 -18.83 24.08
N THR A 30 -25.78 -17.52 23.90
CA THR A 30 -26.29 -16.48 24.80
C THR A 30 -27.60 -15.89 24.28
N GLU A 31 -27.90 -16.11 23.01
CA GLU A 31 -29.13 -15.66 22.36
C GLU A 31 -29.58 -16.70 21.33
N TYR A 32 -30.89 -16.90 21.21
CA TYR A 32 -31.49 -17.81 20.24
C TYR A 32 -32.99 -17.54 20.13
N GLY A 33 -33.57 -17.91 18.99
CA GLY A 33 -35.00 -17.73 18.75
C GLY A 33 -35.43 -18.17 17.36
N VAL A 34 -36.53 -17.59 16.88
CA VAL A 34 -37.15 -17.92 15.60
C VAL A 34 -37.44 -16.64 14.82
N ILE A 35 -37.02 -16.63 13.56
CA ILE A 35 -37.39 -15.68 12.52
C ILE A 35 -38.70 -16.16 11.90
N ALA A 36 -39.63 -15.22 11.66
CA ALA A 36 -40.90 -15.54 11.03
C ALA A 36 -40.72 -16.14 9.61
N ALA A 37 -41.78 -16.73 9.08
CA ALA A 37 -41.81 -17.14 7.67
C ALA A 37 -41.52 -15.94 6.76
N PRO A 38 -40.86 -16.17 5.61
CA PRO A 38 -40.42 -15.09 4.74
C PRO A 38 -41.60 -14.40 4.07
N THR A 39 -41.38 -13.15 3.67
CA THR A 39 -42.23 -12.50 2.68
C THR A 39 -41.86 -13.06 1.30
N LEU A 40 -42.87 -13.44 0.51
CA LEU A 40 -42.67 -13.86 -0.88
C LEU A 40 -42.63 -12.64 -1.77
N VAL A 41 -41.49 -12.44 -2.43
CA VAL A 41 -41.31 -11.38 -3.43
C VAL A 41 -41.26 -12.01 -4.83
N PRO A 42 -42.06 -11.54 -5.81
CA PRO A 42 -42.02 -12.06 -7.17
C PRO A 42 -40.66 -11.86 -7.83
N SER A 43 -40.42 -12.60 -8.93
CA SER A 43 -39.19 -12.44 -9.71
C SER A 43 -39.03 -11.04 -10.26
N ILE A 44 -37.79 -10.63 -10.53
CA ILE A 44 -37.50 -9.29 -11.05
C ILE A 44 -38.23 -9.06 -12.38
N ALA A 45 -38.26 -10.07 -13.26
CA ALA A 45 -39.00 -10.00 -14.51
C ALA A 45 -40.51 -9.79 -14.29
N GLN A 46 -41.10 -10.40 -13.25
CA GLN A 46 -42.51 -10.22 -12.93
C GLN A 46 -42.77 -8.84 -12.31
N GLN A 47 -41.90 -8.36 -11.42
CA GLN A 47 -42.01 -7.03 -10.83
C GLN A 47 -41.94 -5.90 -11.87
N ILE A 48 -41.10 -6.05 -12.91
CA ILE A 48 -41.04 -5.11 -14.05
C ILE A 48 -42.38 -5.10 -14.81
N LYS A 49 -42.96 -6.28 -15.07
CA LYS A 49 -44.25 -6.39 -15.77
C LYS A 49 -45.40 -5.78 -14.96
N ASP A 50 -45.38 -5.98 -13.65
CA ASP A 50 -46.43 -5.53 -12.73
C ASP A 50 -46.25 -4.07 -12.28
N GLY A 51 -45.14 -3.42 -12.64
CA GLY A 51 -44.83 -2.05 -12.24
C GLY A 51 -44.48 -1.89 -10.75
N THR A 52 -44.04 -2.97 -10.10
CA THR A 52 -43.62 -2.99 -8.68
C THR A 52 -42.10 -2.89 -8.51
N PHE A 53 -41.34 -3.03 -9.60
CA PHE A 53 -39.88 -2.88 -9.62
C PHE A 53 -39.45 -1.47 -9.18
N VAL A 54 -38.46 -1.38 -8.28
CA VAL A 54 -37.89 -0.13 -7.81
C VAL A 54 -36.46 0.01 -8.34
N GLY A 55 -36.26 0.85 -9.34
CA GLY A 55 -34.92 1.13 -9.87
C GLY A 55 -34.05 1.93 -8.90
N VAL A 56 -32.73 1.87 -9.07
CA VAL A 56 -31.80 2.81 -8.42
C VAL A 56 -32.08 4.22 -8.95
N ASP A 57 -32.19 5.21 -8.05
CA ASP A 57 -32.30 6.62 -8.44
C ASP A 57 -30.91 7.20 -8.74
N PRO A 58 -30.59 7.52 -10.00
CA PRO A 58 -29.28 8.08 -10.36
C PRO A 58 -29.07 9.51 -9.83
N ASN A 59 -30.12 10.18 -9.35
CA ASN A 59 -30.07 11.53 -8.78
C ASN A 59 -30.21 11.55 -7.25
N GLN A 60 -30.17 10.38 -6.60
CA GLN A 60 -30.19 10.32 -5.14
C GLN A 60 -29.03 11.18 -4.59
N GLU A 61 -29.34 12.06 -3.62
CA GLU A 61 -28.31 12.91 -3.01
C GLU A 61 -27.13 12.06 -2.56
N VAL A 62 -25.91 12.54 -2.85
CA VAL A 62 -24.68 11.95 -2.38
C VAL A 62 -24.73 11.95 -0.85
N ARG A 63 -25.01 10.78 -0.27
CA ARG A 63 -24.90 10.58 1.16
C ARG A 63 -23.52 9.98 1.40
N PRO A 64 -22.68 10.60 2.25
CA PRO A 64 -21.56 9.85 2.80
C PRO A 64 -22.16 8.66 3.55
N GLY A 65 -21.66 7.47 3.25
CA GLY A 65 -21.95 6.27 4.02
C GLY A 65 -21.69 6.55 5.52
N PRO A 66 -22.34 5.80 6.43
CA PRO A 66 -22.12 5.99 7.85
C PRO A 66 -20.61 6.04 8.16
N PRO A 67 -20.14 6.98 9.00
CA PRO A 67 -18.76 6.95 9.46
C PRO A 67 -18.53 5.61 10.16
N LYS A 68 -17.36 4.96 9.94
CA LYS A 68 -16.98 3.71 10.62
C LYS A 68 -17.25 3.89 12.13
N ARG A 69 -18.26 3.19 12.66
CA ARG A 69 -18.87 3.53 13.96
C ARG A 69 -18.06 3.02 15.17
N ARG A 70 -16.87 2.46 14.96
CA ARG A 70 -16.00 1.97 16.04
C ARG A 70 -14.57 2.50 15.88
N GLY A 71 -14.00 2.93 17.00
CA GLY A 71 -12.75 3.68 17.10
C GLY A 71 -11.60 3.07 16.31
N ALA A 72 -10.72 3.97 15.86
CA ALA A 72 -9.44 3.67 15.24
C ALA A 72 -8.68 2.58 16.00
N ASN A 73 -7.91 1.78 15.28
CA ASN A 73 -7.13 0.72 15.89
C ASN A 73 -6.10 1.32 16.85
N LYS A 74 -5.91 0.70 18.00
CA LYS A 74 -4.98 1.15 19.04
C LYS A 74 -3.82 0.20 19.18
N THR A 75 -2.62 0.77 19.16
CA THR A 75 -1.37 0.10 19.52
C THR A 75 -0.85 0.63 20.85
N VAL A 76 -0.01 -0.16 21.51
CA VAL A 76 0.75 0.27 22.68
C VAL A 76 2.10 0.80 22.18
N PRO A 77 2.40 2.10 22.29
CA PRO A 77 3.63 2.67 21.77
C PRO A 77 4.88 1.95 22.30
N GLY A 78 5.81 1.63 21.40
CA GLY A 78 7.04 0.89 21.71
C GLY A 78 6.87 -0.63 21.85
N LYS A 79 5.65 -1.13 21.68
CA LYS A 79 5.34 -2.55 21.53
C LYS A 79 5.10 -2.88 20.06
N GLY A 80 5.29 -4.13 19.66
CA GLY A 80 5.10 -4.56 18.28
C GLY A 80 6.34 -5.25 17.70
N LEU A 81 6.13 -6.30 16.91
CA LEU A 81 7.11 -6.86 15.98
C LEU A 81 6.51 -6.87 14.56
N PRO A 82 7.34 -6.92 13.50
CA PRO A 82 8.80 -6.79 13.49
C PRO A 82 9.30 -5.39 13.87
N VAL A 83 10.54 -5.32 14.38
CA VAL A 83 11.29 -4.05 14.48
C VAL A 83 12.05 -3.87 13.17
N GLY A 84 11.36 -3.41 12.13
CA GLY A 84 11.88 -3.27 10.77
C GLY A 84 10.89 -3.80 9.73
N ASN A 85 11.40 -4.15 8.55
CA ASN A 85 10.56 -4.60 7.45
C ASN A 85 9.96 -5.99 7.71
N ASP A 86 8.83 -6.24 7.05
CA ASP A 86 8.14 -7.52 7.08
C ASP A 86 9.02 -8.62 6.43
N ALA A 87 9.27 -9.69 7.18
CA ALA A 87 10.21 -10.74 6.79
C ALA A 87 9.67 -11.68 5.69
N LEU A 88 8.37 -11.59 5.35
CA LEU A 88 7.74 -12.41 4.32
C LEU A 88 7.45 -11.64 3.04
N VAL A 89 7.96 -10.40 2.91
CA VAL A 89 7.85 -9.64 1.67
C VAL A 89 8.53 -10.41 0.54
N GLN A 90 7.78 -10.62 -0.53
CA GLN A 90 8.26 -11.28 -1.73
C GLN A 90 9.09 -10.30 -2.57
N HIS A 91 10.37 -10.59 -2.79
CA HIS A 91 11.21 -9.79 -3.69
C HIS A 91 11.18 -10.36 -5.11
N PRO A 92 10.85 -9.55 -6.14
CA PRO A 92 10.60 -10.05 -7.49
C PRO A 92 11.80 -10.72 -8.18
N ASP A 93 13.02 -10.47 -7.67
CA ASP A 93 14.28 -11.02 -8.17
C ASP A 93 14.67 -12.36 -7.49
N ASP A 94 13.98 -12.75 -6.41
CA ASP A 94 14.33 -13.92 -5.61
C ASP A 94 13.75 -15.23 -6.17
N PHE A 95 12.78 -15.15 -7.09
CA PHE A 95 12.09 -16.32 -7.61
C PHE A 95 11.58 -16.13 -9.05
N MET A 96 11.35 -17.26 -9.70
CA MET A 96 10.78 -17.30 -11.05
C MET A 96 9.31 -16.85 -11.03
N ARG A 97 8.97 -15.94 -11.94
CA ARG A 97 7.59 -15.49 -12.17
C ARG A 97 7.09 -15.95 -13.53
N PHE A 98 5.79 -16.20 -13.60
CA PHE A 98 5.08 -16.58 -14.80
C PHE A 98 4.23 -15.40 -15.27
N PRO A 99 4.26 -15.05 -16.57
CA PRO A 99 3.39 -14.00 -17.10
C PRO A 99 1.91 -14.31 -16.80
N GLY A 100 1.20 -13.35 -16.21
CA GLY A 100 -0.24 -13.43 -16.07
C GLY A 100 -0.95 -13.25 -17.43
N LYS A 101 -2.17 -13.78 -17.54
CA LYS A 101 -2.98 -13.71 -18.76
C LYS A 101 -3.90 -12.49 -18.72
N ALA A 102 -4.12 -11.80 -19.84
CA ALA A 102 -5.13 -10.74 -19.86
C ALA A 102 -6.49 -11.31 -19.36
N PRO A 103 -7.25 -10.58 -18.52
CA PRO A 103 -8.57 -11.03 -18.07
C PRO A 103 -9.45 -11.37 -19.28
N SER A 104 -10.15 -12.50 -19.23
CA SER A 104 -10.97 -12.99 -20.34
C SER A 104 -12.22 -12.13 -20.57
N LEU A 105 -12.66 -11.40 -19.54
CA LEU A 105 -13.77 -10.46 -19.59
C LEU A 105 -13.55 -9.35 -18.56
N VAL A 106 -13.80 -8.09 -18.98
CA VAL A 106 -13.83 -6.93 -18.08
C VAL A 106 -15.06 -6.08 -18.42
N PHE A 107 -15.88 -5.74 -17.43
CA PHE A 107 -17.02 -4.85 -17.59
C PHE A 107 -17.35 -4.08 -16.31
N ASN A 108 -18.04 -2.95 -16.43
CA ASN A 108 -18.48 -2.17 -15.28
C ASN A 108 -19.87 -2.64 -14.81
N ALA A 109 -19.98 -3.08 -13.57
CA ALA A 109 -21.25 -3.44 -12.95
C ALA A 109 -22.08 -2.19 -12.57
N ASN A 110 -21.42 -1.12 -12.12
CA ASN A 110 -22.05 0.10 -11.65
C ASN A 110 -21.17 1.33 -11.86
N VAL A 111 -21.81 2.49 -11.98
CA VAL A 111 -21.18 3.82 -11.99
C VAL A 111 -22.03 4.71 -11.10
N SER A 112 -21.46 5.28 -10.04
CA SER A 112 -22.19 6.14 -9.12
C SER A 112 -21.31 7.24 -8.52
N GLN A 113 -21.95 8.20 -7.85
CA GLN A 113 -21.29 9.20 -7.01
C GLN A 113 -21.45 8.90 -5.51
N TYR A 114 -22.11 7.78 -5.15
CA TYR A 114 -22.33 7.37 -3.76
C TYR A 114 -21.01 6.90 -3.15
N THR A 115 -20.72 7.28 -1.90
CA THR A 115 -19.40 7.08 -1.29
C THR A 115 -19.50 6.34 0.05
N PRO A 116 -18.82 5.18 0.21
CA PRO A 116 -18.25 4.31 -0.83
C PRO A 116 -19.32 3.49 -1.59
N SER A 117 -18.98 2.86 -2.71
CA SER A 117 -19.89 1.93 -3.41
C SER A 117 -20.03 0.58 -2.71
N ASP A 118 -18.96 0.08 -2.09
CA ASP A 118 -18.89 -1.23 -1.41
C ASP A 118 -19.33 -2.40 -2.31
N PRO A 119 -18.60 -2.67 -3.40
CA PRO A 119 -18.99 -3.67 -4.37
C PRO A 119 -18.82 -5.09 -3.83
N THR A 120 -19.83 -5.90 -4.10
CA THR A 120 -19.83 -7.35 -3.89
C THR A 120 -20.43 -8.02 -5.11
N GLY A 121 -20.07 -9.29 -5.35
CA GLY A 121 -20.74 -10.05 -6.39
C GLY A 121 -20.41 -11.52 -6.33
N ALA A 122 -21.32 -12.33 -6.85
CA ALA A 122 -21.14 -13.76 -6.98
C ALA A 122 -21.53 -14.24 -8.37
N VAL A 123 -20.74 -15.16 -8.92
CA VAL A 123 -21.06 -15.90 -10.13
C VAL A 123 -21.82 -17.18 -9.76
N GLY A 124 -22.91 -17.45 -10.48
CA GLY A 124 -23.61 -18.72 -10.50
C GLY A 124 -23.43 -19.42 -11.85
N PRO A 125 -24.13 -20.54 -12.13
CA PRO A 125 -23.96 -21.32 -13.35
C PRO A 125 -24.21 -20.52 -14.63
N ASN A 126 -25.19 -19.60 -14.60
CA ASN A 126 -25.65 -18.86 -15.78
C ASN A 126 -25.59 -17.33 -15.64
N HIS A 127 -25.35 -16.82 -14.43
CA HIS A 127 -25.52 -15.39 -14.12
C HIS A 127 -24.39 -14.90 -13.24
N PHE A 128 -24.09 -13.60 -13.35
CA PHE A 128 -23.34 -12.87 -12.33
C PHE A 128 -24.28 -11.85 -11.68
N VAL A 129 -24.29 -11.81 -10.35
CA VAL A 129 -25.05 -10.81 -9.60
C VAL A 129 -24.06 -9.91 -8.88
N GLY A 130 -24.06 -8.62 -9.24
CA GLY A 130 -23.25 -7.59 -8.58
C GLY A 130 -24.15 -6.66 -7.77
N ALA A 131 -23.70 -6.24 -6.60
CA ALA A 131 -24.38 -5.27 -5.74
C ALA A 131 -23.40 -4.26 -5.14
N TRP A 132 -23.97 -3.15 -4.68
CA TRP A 132 -23.31 -1.98 -4.12
C TRP A 132 -24.31 -1.29 -3.17
N ASN A 133 -23.88 -0.33 -2.38
CA ASN A 133 -24.64 0.25 -1.27
C ASN A 133 -26.07 0.74 -1.57
N ILE A 134 -26.39 1.06 -2.82
CA ILE A 134 -27.72 1.56 -3.19
C ILE A 134 -28.52 0.60 -4.08
N GLY A 135 -27.94 -0.55 -4.47
CA GLY A 135 -28.64 -1.47 -5.37
C GLY A 135 -27.83 -2.66 -5.86
N PHE A 136 -28.44 -3.40 -6.77
CA PHE A 136 -27.85 -4.57 -7.40
C PHE A 136 -28.28 -4.69 -8.86
N ARG A 137 -27.58 -5.53 -9.61
CA ARG A 137 -27.90 -5.83 -11.00
C ARG A 137 -27.49 -7.25 -11.36
N ILE A 138 -28.28 -7.85 -12.25
CA ILE A 138 -28.07 -9.20 -12.75
C ILE A 138 -27.52 -9.13 -14.17
N PHE A 139 -26.47 -9.89 -14.44
CA PHE A 139 -25.76 -9.96 -15.71
C PHE A 139 -25.73 -11.40 -16.22
N ASP A 140 -25.61 -11.56 -17.54
CA ASP A 140 -25.17 -12.82 -18.14
C ASP A 140 -23.66 -13.03 -17.95
N LYS A 141 -23.16 -14.20 -18.35
CA LYS A 141 -21.72 -14.53 -18.26
C LYS A 141 -20.85 -13.82 -19.30
N GLN A 142 -21.42 -12.96 -20.13
CA GLN A 142 -20.72 -12.08 -21.06
C GLN A 142 -20.68 -10.64 -20.54
N GLY A 143 -21.17 -10.39 -19.32
CA GLY A 143 -21.20 -9.06 -18.70
C GLY A 143 -22.32 -8.17 -19.22
N ASN A 144 -23.26 -8.70 -20.01
CA ASN A 144 -24.41 -7.92 -20.45
C ASN A 144 -25.45 -7.87 -19.33
N PRO A 145 -26.03 -6.69 -19.05
CA PRO A 145 -27.06 -6.60 -18.05
C PRO A 145 -28.38 -7.21 -18.52
N LEU A 146 -28.96 -8.09 -17.69
CA LEU A 146 -30.26 -8.71 -17.93
C LEU A 146 -31.41 -7.93 -17.29
N THR A 147 -31.11 -7.10 -16.28
CA THR A 147 -32.08 -6.22 -15.61
C THR A 147 -31.61 -4.76 -15.65
N PRO A 148 -32.51 -3.78 -15.46
CA PRO A 148 -32.11 -2.47 -14.97
C PRO A 148 -31.42 -2.59 -13.59
N ALA A 149 -30.65 -1.59 -13.20
CA ALA A 149 -30.14 -1.52 -11.82
C ALA A 149 -31.32 -1.39 -10.85
N ALA A 150 -31.40 -2.31 -9.90
CA ALA A 150 -32.49 -2.43 -8.93
C ALA A 150 -32.06 -1.85 -7.58
N SER A 151 -32.90 -1.03 -6.96
CA SER A 151 -32.74 -0.66 -5.55
C SER A 151 -32.92 -1.91 -4.68
N LEU A 152 -32.24 -1.97 -3.53
CA LEU A 152 -32.42 -3.03 -2.53
C LEU A 152 -33.89 -3.16 -2.09
N SER A 153 -34.67 -2.07 -2.09
CA SER A 153 -36.12 -2.12 -1.84
C SER A 153 -36.93 -2.98 -2.81
N THR A 154 -36.38 -3.31 -3.98
CA THR A 154 -36.98 -4.28 -4.91
C THR A 154 -37.07 -5.68 -4.29
N LEU A 155 -36.12 -6.02 -3.40
CA LEU A 155 -36.12 -7.28 -2.65
C LEU A 155 -36.55 -7.10 -1.21
N PHE A 156 -36.27 -5.95 -0.57
CA PHE A 156 -36.54 -5.71 0.84
C PHE A 156 -37.62 -4.62 1.03
N PRO A 157 -38.93 -4.96 1.03
CA PRO A 157 -39.99 -3.96 1.11
C PRO A 157 -39.87 -3.07 2.35
N GLY A 158 -39.70 -1.77 2.13
CA GLY A 158 -39.58 -0.78 3.21
C GLY A 158 -38.16 -0.62 3.77
N ASN A 159 -37.17 -1.28 3.18
CA ASN A 159 -35.76 -1.18 3.57
C ASN A 159 -34.87 -0.89 2.33
N ALA A 160 -33.87 -0.03 2.50
CA ALA A 160 -32.97 0.44 1.42
C ALA A 160 -31.68 1.06 1.99
N ILE A 161 -31.23 0.58 3.15
CA ILE A 161 -30.23 1.25 3.96
C ILE A 161 -28.78 0.92 3.56
N GLY A 162 -28.53 -0.18 2.83
CA GLY A 162 -27.24 -0.46 2.17
C GLY A 162 -26.40 -1.62 2.72
N ASP A 163 -25.12 -1.64 2.31
CA ASP A 163 -24.10 -2.71 2.45
C ASP A 163 -24.63 -4.12 2.13
N PRO A 164 -25.08 -4.39 0.90
CA PRO A 164 -25.45 -5.74 0.53
C PRO A 164 -24.21 -6.63 0.45
N ILE A 165 -24.37 -7.91 0.80
CA ILE A 165 -23.45 -8.98 0.42
C ILE A 165 -24.18 -9.95 -0.50
N VAL A 166 -23.55 -10.27 -1.63
CA VAL A 166 -24.07 -11.23 -2.61
C VAL A 166 -23.27 -12.51 -2.48
N LEU A 167 -23.97 -13.63 -2.28
CA LEU A 167 -23.40 -14.97 -2.24
C LEU A 167 -24.11 -15.86 -3.26
N TYR A 168 -23.41 -16.87 -3.74
CA TYR A 168 -24.03 -17.98 -4.46
C TYR A 168 -23.80 -19.27 -3.66
N ASP A 169 -24.88 -19.81 -3.13
CA ASP A 169 -24.91 -21.07 -2.40
C ASP A 169 -24.92 -22.22 -3.40
N ALA A 170 -23.72 -22.66 -3.80
CA ALA A 170 -23.53 -23.64 -4.87
C ALA A 170 -24.18 -25.00 -4.55
N ALA A 171 -24.13 -25.43 -3.30
CA ALA A 171 -24.76 -26.68 -2.87
C ALA A 171 -26.30 -26.64 -2.90
N ALA A 172 -26.91 -25.46 -2.75
CA ALA A 172 -28.36 -25.29 -2.91
C ALA A 172 -28.78 -24.82 -4.31
N ASP A 173 -27.82 -24.44 -5.17
CA ASP A 173 -28.04 -23.76 -6.44
C ASP A 173 -28.89 -22.49 -6.27
N ARG A 174 -28.51 -21.58 -5.35
CA ARG A 174 -29.27 -20.35 -5.02
C ARG A 174 -28.40 -19.11 -4.89
N PHE A 175 -28.89 -17.98 -5.39
CA PHE A 175 -28.37 -16.67 -5.01
C PHE A 175 -28.94 -16.21 -3.66
N VAL A 176 -28.09 -15.60 -2.85
CA VAL A 176 -28.44 -14.94 -1.59
C VAL A 176 -27.96 -13.50 -1.65
N ILE A 177 -28.84 -12.55 -1.32
CA ILE A 177 -28.51 -11.12 -1.21
C ILE A 177 -28.89 -10.68 0.19
N THR A 178 -28.04 -9.90 0.83
CA THR A 178 -28.29 -9.39 2.19
C THR A 178 -28.44 -7.87 2.18
N GLU A 179 -28.89 -7.31 3.30
CA GLU A 179 -28.92 -5.87 3.55
C GLU A 179 -28.91 -5.63 5.07
N PHE A 180 -28.40 -4.49 5.55
CA PHE A 180 -28.62 -4.11 6.94
C PHE A 180 -30.11 -3.94 7.29
N ASP A 181 -30.42 -3.98 8.58
CA ASP A 181 -31.66 -3.47 9.17
C ASP A 181 -31.30 -2.53 10.34
N ASP A 182 -32.07 -1.46 10.54
CA ASP A 182 -31.92 -0.53 11.68
C ASP A 182 -33.18 -0.46 12.57
N SER A 183 -34.24 -1.19 12.21
CA SER A 183 -35.55 -1.10 12.86
C SER A 183 -36.23 -2.47 13.04
N PRO A 184 -35.74 -3.33 13.97
CA PRO A 184 -34.59 -3.11 14.84
C PRO A 184 -33.25 -3.43 14.15
N ASN A 185 -32.14 -2.94 14.72
CA ASN A 185 -30.79 -3.24 14.23
C ASN A 185 -30.60 -4.74 13.95
N GLY A 186 -30.21 -5.09 12.72
CA GLY A 186 -30.16 -6.46 12.24
C GLY A 186 -29.67 -6.56 10.79
N PHE A 187 -30.02 -7.64 10.11
CA PHE A 187 -29.71 -7.88 8.71
C PHE A 187 -30.82 -8.68 8.04
N ASN A 188 -31.21 -8.25 6.86
CA ASN A 188 -32.21 -8.90 6.04
C ASN A 188 -31.54 -9.85 5.04
N VAL A 189 -32.21 -10.96 4.72
CA VAL A 189 -31.69 -11.99 3.82
C VAL A 189 -32.74 -12.34 2.78
N ALA A 190 -32.39 -12.11 1.51
CA ALA A 190 -33.16 -12.53 0.35
C ALA A 190 -32.53 -13.81 -0.22
N VAL A 191 -33.31 -14.90 -0.25
CA VAL A 191 -32.90 -16.19 -0.82
C VAL A 191 -33.70 -16.41 -2.10
N CYS A 192 -33.03 -16.57 -3.23
CA CYS A 192 -33.70 -16.90 -4.49
C CYS A 192 -34.42 -18.26 -4.37
N GLN A 193 -35.53 -18.46 -5.06
CA GLN A 193 -36.25 -19.76 -5.04
C GLN A 193 -35.62 -20.81 -5.96
N GLY A 194 -34.80 -20.36 -6.92
CA GLY A 194 -34.03 -21.18 -7.84
C GLY A 194 -32.70 -20.51 -8.20
N SER A 195 -32.10 -20.93 -9.31
CA SER A 195 -30.81 -20.42 -9.79
C SER A 195 -30.89 -19.34 -10.86
N ASP A 196 -32.11 -18.96 -11.25
CA ASP A 196 -32.37 -17.86 -12.15
C ASP A 196 -32.86 -16.64 -11.36
N PRO A 197 -31.97 -15.75 -10.90
CA PRO A 197 -32.35 -14.57 -10.11
C PRO A 197 -33.21 -13.56 -10.90
N VAL A 198 -33.34 -13.71 -12.23
CA VAL A 198 -34.21 -12.88 -13.07
C VAL A 198 -35.65 -13.40 -13.04
N ASN A 199 -35.82 -14.71 -13.17
CA ASN A 199 -37.12 -15.34 -13.41
C ASN A 199 -37.73 -16.06 -12.20
N ASP A 200 -36.93 -16.41 -11.20
CA ASP A 200 -37.40 -17.02 -9.96
C ASP A 200 -37.80 -15.97 -8.90
N GLY A 201 -38.74 -16.35 -8.04
CA GLY A 201 -39.14 -15.52 -6.89
C GLY A 201 -38.11 -15.55 -5.76
N TRP A 202 -38.35 -14.78 -4.71
CA TRP A 202 -37.44 -14.61 -3.58
C TRP A 202 -38.15 -14.84 -2.24
N TYR A 203 -37.48 -15.53 -1.31
CA TYR A 203 -37.84 -15.61 0.10
C TYR A 203 -37.11 -14.51 0.86
N ILE A 204 -37.85 -13.55 1.40
CA ILE A 204 -37.27 -12.41 2.12
C ILE A 204 -37.48 -12.60 3.63
N TYR A 205 -36.39 -12.83 4.33
CA TYR A 205 -36.34 -12.90 5.77
C TYR A 205 -35.89 -11.54 6.29
N THR A 206 -36.79 -10.82 6.95
CA THR A 206 -36.41 -9.64 7.71
C THR A 206 -35.98 -10.02 9.11
N THR A 207 -34.96 -9.36 9.65
CA THR A 207 -34.42 -9.77 10.96
C THR A 207 -35.47 -9.68 12.06
N GLY A 208 -35.86 -10.86 12.56
CA GLY A 208 -36.68 -10.99 13.76
C GLY A 208 -35.88 -10.89 15.06
N PHE A 209 -34.53 -10.81 14.98
CA PHE A 209 -33.63 -10.77 16.13
C PHE A 209 -32.69 -9.57 16.04
N GLY A 210 -32.64 -8.79 17.14
CA GLY A 210 -31.93 -7.53 17.16
C GLY A 210 -30.48 -7.70 17.59
N THR A 211 -29.54 -7.18 16.81
CA THR A 211 -28.10 -7.21 17.11
C THR A 211 -27.70 -6.27 18.26
N GLY A 212 -28.66 -5.52 18.82
CA GLY A 212 -28.48 -4.58 19.94
C GLY A 212 -27.79 -3.26 19.57
N SER A 213 -27.01 -3.23 18.49
CA SER A 213 -26.41 -2.02 17.89
C SER A 213 -26.29 -2.19 16.38
N PHE A 214 -26.21 -1.07 15.64
CA PHE A 214 -26.10 -1.09 14.18
C PHE A 214 -24.97 -2.03 13.71
N PRO A 215 -25.25 -3.07 12.90
CA PRO A 215 -24.31 -4.13 12.59
C PRO A 215 -23.41 -3.77 11.42
N ASP A 216 -22.54 -2.78 11.62
CA ASP A 216 -21.59 -2.31 10.60
C ASP A 216 -20.63 -3.43 10.14
N TYR A 217 -20.11 -3.32 8.92
CA TYR A 217 -19.14 -4.24 8.31
C TYR A 217 -19.51 -5.74 8.48
N THR A 218 -20.73 -6.10 8.08
CA THR A 218 -21.21 -7.49 8.17
C THR A 218 -20.57 -8.40 7.14
N LYS A 219 -20.21 -9.61 7.57
CA LYS A 219 -19.71 -10.62 6.65
C LYS A 219 -20.50 -11.89 6.78
N PHE A 220 -20.85 -12.44 5.62
CA PHE A 220 -21.73 -13.60 5.51
C PHE A 220 -20.96 -14.81 4.98
N SER A 221 -21.34 -15.99 5.46
CA SER A 221 -20.71 -17.24 5.04
C SER A 221 -21.74 -18.35 4.90
N VAL A 222 -21.59 -19.15 3.85
CA VAL A 222 -22.32 -20.41 3.69
C VAL A 222 -21.51 -21.50 4.36
N TRP A 223 -22.15 -22.22 5.27
CA TRP A 223 -21.63 -23.47 5.83
C TRP A 223 -22.70 -24.57 5.72
N SER A 224 -22.31 -25.80 6.05
CA SER A 224 -23.15 -26.99 5.88
C SER A 224 -24.48 -26.95 6.64
N ASP A 225 -24.52 -26.25 7.79
CA ASP A 225 -25.65 -26.24 8.72
C ASP A 225 -26.30 -24.86 8.93
N GLY A 226 -25.78 -23.78 8.35
CA GLY A 226 -26.30 -22.44 8.59
C GLY A 226 -25.71 -21.38 7.67
N TYR A 227 -26.40 -20.25 7.58
CA TYR A 227 -25.78 -19.00 7.12
C TYR A 227 -25.23 -18.27 8.33
N TYR A 228 -23.93 -18.01 8.31
CA TYR A 228 -23.20 -17.42 9.41
C TYR A 228 -22.94 -15.95 9.12
N VAL A 229 -23.03 -15.12 10.16
CA VAL A 229 -22.87 -13.67 10.08
C VAL A 229 -21.98 -13.19 11.20
N THR A 230 -20.99 -12.37 10.86
CA THR A 230 -20.23 -11.56 11.81
C THR A 230 -20.54 -10.09 11.58
N ALA A 231 -20.44 -9.27 12.61
CA ALA A 231 -20.69 -7.83 12.52
C ALA A 231 -19.83 -7.04 13.51
N ASN A 232 -19.51 -5.78 13.16
CA ASN A 232 -18.79 -4.80 13.97
C ASN A 232 -19.73 -3.99 14.90
N ILE A 233 -20.15 -4.61 16.01
CA ILE A 233 -21.08 -4.17 17.06
C ILE A 233 -20.48 -4.04 18.48
N SER A 234 -21.14 -3.26 19.34
CA SER A 234 -20.72 -3.04 20.73
C SER A 234 -21.28 -4.05 21.74
N GLN A 235 -21.91 -5.12 21.23
CA GLN A 235 -22.49 -6.20 22.04
C GLN A 235 -21.51 -7.36 22.28
N SER A 236 -21.85 -8.20 23.25
CA SER A 236 -21.09 -9.42 23.57
C SER A 236 -21.22 -10.47 22.47
N ASN A 237 -22.45 -10.65 21.95
CA ASN A 237 -22.71 -11.47 20.77
C ASN A 237 -22.15 -10.76 19.55
N ARG A 238 -21.37 -11.50 18.76
CA ARG A 238 -20.69 -10.97 17.56
C ARG A 238 -20.81 -11.92 16.37
N ILE A 239 -21.33 -13.11 16.61
CA ILE A 239 -21.58 -14.14 15.61
C ILE A 239 -23.05 -14.49 15.71
N PHE A 240 -23.71 -14.55 14.56
CA PHE A 240 -25.08 -14.97 14.43
C PHE A 240 -25.15 -16.08 13.39
N VAL A 241 -25.98 -17.08 13.65
CA VAL A 241 -26.23 -18.19 12.72
C VAL A 241 -27.71 -18.29 12.48
N VAL A 242 -28.13 -18.35 11.22
CA VAL A 242 -29.52 -18.57 10.82
C VAL A 242 -29.66 -19.90 10.11
N GLN A 243 -30.77 -20.58 10.38
CA GLN A 243 -31.01 -21.95 9.94
C GLN A 243 -31.25 -22.00 8.42
N ARG A 244 -30.21 -22.44 7.69
CA ARG A 244 -30.13 -22.44 6.23
C ARG A 244 -31.18 -23.33 5.56
N ASP A 245 -31.35 -24.56 6.02
CA ASP A 245 -32.27 -25.53 5.41
C ASP A 245 -33.73 -25.04 5.42
N GLN A 246 -34.16 -24.39 6.50
CA GLN A 246 -35.50 -23.80 6.57
C GLN A 246 -35.63 -22.56 5.68
N MET A 247 -34.57 -21.74 5.59
CA MET A 247 -34.58 -20.56 4.73
C MET A 247 -34.76 -20.92 3.25
N LEU A 248 -34.04 -21.95 2.79
CA LEU A 248 -34.13 -22.49 1.44
C LEU A 248 -35.52 -23.05 1.10
N LEU A 249 -36.27 -23.52 2.10
CA LEU A 249 -37.62 -24.06 1.94
C LEU A 249 -38.74 -23.01 2.06
N GLY A 250 -38.40 -21.77 2.43
CA GLY A 250 -39.40 -20.73 2.68
C GLY A 250 -40.15 -20.88 4.01
N ASN A 251 -39.57 -21.56 5.00
CA ASN A 251 -40.17 -21.81 6.31
C ASN A 251 -39.66 -20.81 7.37
N PRO A 252 -40.35 -20.64 8.53
CA PRO A 252 -39.75 -20.00 9.69
C PRO A 252 -38.39 -20.62 10.02
N SER A 253 -37.40 -19.78 10.33
CA SER A 253 -36.00 -20.19 10.51
C SER A 253 -35.55 -19.91 11.95
N GLN A 254 -34.82 -20.82 12.56
CA GLN A 254 -34.22 -20.58 13.88
C GLN A 254 -32.94 -19.72 13.74
N PHE A 255 -32.57 -19.02 14.81
CA PHE A 255 -31.28 -18.33 14.89
C PHE A 255 -30.58 -18.55 16.23
N VAL A 256 -29.27 -18.34 16.23
CA VAL A 256 -28.37 -18.43 17.40
C VAL A 256 -27.41 -17.24 17.38
N GLY A 257 -27.18 -16.62 18.55
CA GLY A 257 -26.17 -15.60 18.79
C GLY A 257 -25.11 -16.07 19.79
N LEU A 258 -23.84 -15.86 19.46
CA LEU A 258 -22.67 -16.35 20.20
C LEU A 258 -21.63 -15.25 20.44
N PRO A 259 -20.93 -15.26 21.59
CA PRO A 259 -19.77 -14.40 21.83
C PRO A 259 -18.50 -14.99 21.20
N LEU A 260 -17.40 -14.23 21.22
CA LEU A 260 -16.04 -14.69 20.89
C LEU A 260 -15.19 -14.77 22.18
N PRO A 261 -15.12 -15.93 22.86
CA PRO A 261 -14.45 -16.02 24.15
C PRO A 261 -12.94 -15.81 24.03
N GLY A 262 -12.39 -14.98 24.92
CA GLY A 262 -10.94 -14.71 24.98
C GLY A 262 -10.40 -13.80 23.89
N ILE A 263 -11.24 -13.12 23.12
CA ILE A 263 -10.81 -12.11 22.13
C ILE A 263 -10.26 -10.84 22.81
N SER A 264 -9.22 -10.26 22.24
CA SER A 264 -8.79 -8.88 22.48
C SER A 264 -8.91 -8.09 21.18
N THR A 265 -9.32 -6.83 21.23
CA THR A 265 -9.51 -6.00 20.03
C THR A 265 -8.73 -4.70 20.18
N SER A 266 -8.11 -4.21 19.12
CA SER A 266 -7.46 -2.89 19.09
C SER A 266 -8.42 -1.74 18.81
N GLY A 267 -9.59 -2.00 18.23
CA GLY A 267 -10.57 -0.95 17.91
C GLY A 267 -11.65 -1.49 16.99
N PHE A 268 -11.47 -1.25 15.69
CA PHE A 268 -12.26 -1.89 14.64
C PHE A 268 -12.07 -3.42 14.73
N TYR A 269 -13.12 -4.17 14.43
CA TYR A 269 -13.03 -5.63 14.51
C TYR A 269 -13.87 -6.28 13.41
N SER A 270 -13.34 -7.35 12.82
CA SER A 270 -13.82 -7.90 11.56
C SER A 270 -13.62 -9.42 11.46
N PRO A 271 -14.05 -10.22 12.44
CA PRO A 271 -13.95 -11.68 12.37
C PRO A 271 -14.69 -12.19 11.13
N GLN A 272 -14.24 -13.32 10.60
CA GLN A 272 -14.84 -13.93 9.41
C GLN A 272 -15.09 -15.41 9.66
N VAL A 273 -16.32 -15.87 9.44
CA VAL A 273 -16.58 -17.31 9.37
C VAL A 273 -16.06 -17.83 8.03
N PHE A 274 -15.54 -19.05 8.02
CA PHE A 274 -15.10 -19.66 6.78
C PHE A 274 -16.28 -19.89 5.83
N HIS A 275 -16.10 -19.53 4.58
CA HIS A 275 -17.12 -19.58 3.54
C HIS A 275 -16.82 -20.71 2.57
N VAL A 276 -17.73 -21.68 2.39
CA VAL A 276 -17.52 -22.76 1.40
C VAL A 276 -17.61 -22.20 -0.01
N THR A 277 -16.54 -22.33 -0.79
CA THR A 277 -16.41 -21.73 -2.13
C THR A 277 -17.16 -22.51 -3.24
N ASP A 278 -17.40 -23.81 -3.04
CA ASP A 278 -18.00 -24.72 -4.02
C ASP A 278 -19.24 -25.45 -3.47
N ASP A 279 -19.69 -26.51 -4.14
CA ASP A 279 -20.82 -27.35 -3.70
C ASP A 279 -20.43 -28.48 -2.74
N ASN A 280 -19.13 -28.61 -2.40
CA ASN A 280 -18.59 -29.66 -1.54
C ASN A 280 -18.57 -29.23 -0.07
N LEU A 281 -19.75 -29.25 0.54
CA LEU A 281 -19.92 -28.86 1.94
C LEU A 281 -19.19 -29.82 2.92
N PRO A 282 -18.60 -29.30 4.00
CA PRO A 282 -18.10 -30.13 5.11
C PRO A 282 -19.25 -30.80 5.88
N ALA A 283 -18.89 -31.70 6.80
CA ALA A 283 -19.86 -32.23 7.77
C ALA A 283 -20.57 -31.11 8.55
N SER A 284 -21.81 -31.39 9.01
CA SER A 284 -22.58 -30.46 9.85
C SER A 284 -21.85 -30.19 11.17
N GLY A 285 -21.92 -28.94 11.64
CA GLY A 285 -21.14 -28.45 12.77
C GLY A 285 -19.73 -28.04 12.38
N ASN A 286 -18.91 -27.81 13.41
CA ASN A 286 -17.51 -27.42 13.31
C ASN A 286 -17.20 -26.22 12.39
N ALA A 287 -18.16 -25.30 12.19
CA ALA A 287 -17.92 -24.07 11.47
C ALA A 287 -16.84 -23.25 12.19
N SER A 288 -15.86 -22.75 11.45
CA SER A 288 -14.71 -22.05 12.03
C SER A 288 -14.77 -20.56 11.76
N VAL A 289 -14.42 -19.75 12.76
CA VAL A 289 -14.35 -18.29 12.67
C VAL A 289 -12.93 -17.83 12.98
N VAL A 290 -12.38 -16.93 12.16
CA VAL A 290 -11.01 -16.40 12.29
C VAL A 290 -11.01 -14.92 12.67
N TYR A 291 -10.00 -14.52 13.44
CA TYR A 291 -9.65 -13.13 13.71
C TYR A 291 -8.14 -12.99 13.90
N LEU A 292 -7.55 -11.86 13.50
CA LEU A 292 -6.12 -11.57 13.73
C LEU A 292 -5.91 -10.86 15.07
N GLN A 293 -4.76 -11.09 15.70
CA GLN A 293 -4.29 -10.31 16.84
C GLN A 293 -2.80 -10.01 16.71
N ASP A 294 -2.49 -8.73 16.77
CA ASP A 294 -1.14 -8.17 16.66
C ASP A 294 -0.56 -7.90 18.06
N ASP A 295 0.72 -8.22 18.26
CA ASP A 295 1.45 -8.10 19.50
C ASP A 295 1.74 -6.66 19.92
N ALA A 296 1.51 -5.67 19.05
CA ALA A 296 1.43 -4.27 19.40
C ALA A 296 0.19 -3.94 20.25
N TRP A 297 -0.84 -4.80 20.28
CA TRP A 297 -2.08 -4.52 20.99
C TRP A 297 -2.00 -4.83 22.49
N SER A 298 -2.73 -4.09 23.32
CA SER A 298 -2.75 -4.34 24.77
C SER A 298 -3.35 -5.74 25.06
N GLY A 299 -2.67 -6.53 25.90
CA GLY A 299 -3.09 -7.89 26.27
C GLY A 299 -2.80 -8.98 25.23
N VAL A 300 -2.14 -8.66 24.11
CA VAL A 300 -1.60 -9.64 23.15
C VAL A 300 -0.08 -9.80 23.41
N THR A 301 0.53 -10.95 23.15
CA THR A 301 1.98 -11.15 23.43
C THR A 301 2.80 -11.57 22.23
N THR A 302 2.16 -12.14 21.23
CA THR A 302 2.74 -12.61 19.97
C THR A 302 1.69 -12.46 18.88
N ASP A 303 2.11 -12.18 17.66
CA ASP A 303 1.24 -12.16 16.49
C ASP A 303 0.64 -13.54 16.25
N HIS A 304 -0.68 -13.58 16.07
CA HIS A 304 -1.38 -14.84 15.85
C HIS A 304 -2.76 -14.65 15.21
N LEU A 305 -3.24 -15.73 14.60
CA LEU A 305 -4.64 -15.91 14.28
C LEU A 305 -5.34 -16.61 15.44
N LYS A 306 -6.53 -16.12 15.81
CA LYS A 306 -7.47 -16.86 16.65
C LYS A 306 -8.52 -17.53 15.81
N ILE A 307 -8.72 -18.82 16.09
CA ILE A 307 -9.73 -19.64 15.41
C ILE A 307 -10.62 -20.27 16.46
N TRP A 308 -11.94 -20.11 16.30
CA TRP A 308 -12.93 -20.79 17.15
C TRP A 308 -13.80 -21.72 16.32
N THR A 309 -14.28 -22.77 16.96
CA THR A 309 -15.18 -23.76 16.36
C THR A 309 -16.58 -23.60 16.93
N ILE A 310 -17.57 -23.48 16.05
CA ILE A 310 -18.98 -23.31 16.37
C ILE A 310 -19.72 -24.61 16.04
N ASN A 311 -20.59 -25.03 16.96
CA ASN A 311 -21.49 -26.16 16.78
C ASN A 311 -22.91 -25.74 17.13
N VAL A 312 -23.82 -25.82 16.15
CA VAL A 312 -25.21 -25.45 16.31
C VAL A 312 -26.09 -26.68 16.51
N ASP A 313 -26.91 -26.67 17.56
CA ASP A 313 -27.94 -27.69 17.81
C ASP A 313 -29.31 -27.13 17.39
N TRP A 314 -29.74 -27.40 16.16
CA TRP A 314 -31.06 -26.95 15.69
C TRP A 314 -32.23 -27.66 16.39
N THR A 315 -32.01 -28.82 17.02
CA THR A 315 -33.05 -29.50 17.82
C THR A 315 -33.31 -28.73 19.12
N ASN A 316 -32.25 -28.20 19.73
CA ASN A 316 -32.36 -27.32 20.89
C ASN A 316 -31.26 -26.24 20.84
N THR A 317 -31.61 -25.06 20.33
CA THR A 317 -30.65 -23.97 20.07
C THR A 317 -29.93 -23.45 21.32
N ALA A 318 -30.50 -23.67 22.51
CA ALA A 318 -29.83 -23.36 23.78
C ALA A 318 -28.61 -24.25 24.05
N ASN A 319 -28.50 -25.40 23.38
CA ASN A 319 -27.37 -26.30 23.49
C ASN A 319 -26.19 -25.93 22.58
N SER A 320 -26.38 -25.02 21.61
CA SER A 320 -25.32 -24.57 20.70
C SER A 320 -24.11 -24.01 21.46
N THR A 321 -22.92 -24.19 20.90
CA THR A 321 -21.65 -23.86 21.57
C THR A 321 -20.64 -23.24 20.63
N ILE A 322 -19.73 -22.44 21.21
CA ILE A 322 -18.47 -22.02 20.60
C ILE A 322 -17.30 -22.47 21.49
N SER A 323 -16.22 -22.96 20.90
CA SER A 323 -15.03 -23.43 21.61
C SER A 323 -14.27 -22.27 22.29
N ALA A 324 -13.23 -22.59 23.06
CA ALA A 324 -12.15 -21.63 23.29
C ALA A 324 -11.36 -21.40 21.99
N ALA A 325 -10.67 -20.27 21.87
CA ALA A 325 -9.85 -19.98 20.69
C ALA A 325 -8.63 -20.90 20.64
N GLN A 326 -8.41 -21.55 19.50
CA GLN A 326 -7.08 -21.97 19.08
C GLN A 326 -6.27 -20.72 18.74
N GLN A 327 -5.01 -20.65 19.18
CA GLN A 327 -4.06 -19.63 18.73
C GLN A 327 -3.09 -20.27 17.75
N VAL A 328 -3.02 -19.71 16.55
CA VAL A 328 -2.08 -20.12 15.50
C VAL A 328 -1.06 -18.99 15.37
N ILE A 329 0.13 -19.21 15.94
CA ILE A 329 1.22 -18.22 15.93
C ILE A 329 1.70 -18.01 14.48
N THR A 330 1.84 -16.75 14.08
CA THR A 330 2.27 -16.38 12.72
C THR A 330 3.68 -15.82 12.75
N THR A 331 4.30 -15.69 11.57
CA THR A 331 5.44 -14.78 11.43
C THR A 331 4.99 -13.35 11.77
N PRO A 332 5.80 -12.55 12.50
CA PRO A 332 5.38 -11.22 12.93
C PRO A 332 4.93 -10.29 11.79
N PHE A 333 4.03 -9.35 12.10
CA PHE A 333 3.47 -8.38 11.16
C PHE A 333 3.00 -7.10 11.87
N ILE A 334 3.03 -5.97 11.14
CA ILE A 334 2.45 -4.70 11.62
C ILE A 334 1.07 -4.55 10.99
N SER A 335 0.00 -4.61 11.80
CA SER A 335 -1.38 -4.50 11.30
C SER A 335 -1.95 -3.09 11.38
N VAL A 336 -1.21 -2.11 11.91
CA VAL A 336 -1.68 -0.75 12.18
C VAL A 336 -0.76 0.29 11.57
N PHE A 337 -1.33 1.18 10.76
CA PHE A 337 -0.71 2.31 10.07
C PHE A 337 -1.01 3.61 10.79
N ASP A 338 -0.10 4.59 10.73
CA ASP A 338 -0.27 5.94 11.25
C ASP A 338 -0.80 6.01 12.70
N GLY A 339 -0.44 5.02 13.52
CA GLY A 339 -0.91 4.91 14.90
C GLY A 339 -2.42 4.68 15.06
N GLY A 340 -3.11 4.21 14.01
CA GLY A 340 -4.55 3.89 14.03
C GLY A 340 -5.44 4.69 13.08
N SER A 341 -4.88 5.61 12.29
CA SER A 341 -5.65 6.49 11.39
C SER A 341 -6.50 5.73 10.35
N PHE A 342 -7.62 6.31 9.89
CA PHE A 342 -8.36 5.83 8.69
C PHE A 342 -8.01 6.65 7.44
N SER A 343 -6.78 7.16 7.40
CA SER A 343 -6.19 7.96 6.34
C SER A 343 -4.73 7.54 6.36
N ASN A 344 -4.38 6.57 5.51
CA ASN A 344 -3.15 5.79 5.66
C ASN A 344 -2.13 6.07 4.56
N ARG A 345 -2.52 5.80 3.32
CA ARG A 345 -1.56 5.75 2.21
C ARG A 345 -1.84 6.83 1.17
N PRO A 346 -0.84 7.61 0.75
CA PRO A 346 -1.08 8.72 -0.17
C PRO A 346 -1.47 8.24 -1.57
N GLN A 347 -2.13 9.13 -2.30
CA GLN A 347 -2.40 8.99 -3.73
C GLN A 347 -1.84 10.22 -4.47
N PRO A 348 -1.83 10.28 -5.81
CA PRO A 348 -1.12 11.35 -6.53
C PRO A 348 -1.61 12.77 -6.22
N SER A 349 -2.90 12.91 -5.93
CA SER A 349 -3.44 14.12 -5.31
C SER A 349 -4.79 13.83 -4.65
N GLY A 350 -5.08 14.54 -3.57
CA GLY A 350 -6.29 14.33 -2.76
C GLY A 350 -5.95 13.75 -1.38
N PRO A 351 -6.97 13.28 -0.63
CA PRO A 351 -6.76 12.71 0.70
C PRO A 351 -6.07 11.34 0.63
N ASP A 352 -5.38 10.94 1.69
CA ASP A 352 -4.82 9.59 1.82
C ASP A 352 -5.93 8.54 1.89
N GLN A 353 -5.63 7.34 1.42
CA GLN A 353 -6.55 6.22 1.33
C GLN A 353 -6.54 5.42 2.63
N ASP A 354 -7.74 5.04 3.09
CA ASP A 354 -7.90 4.00 4.11
C ASP A 354 -7.60 2.64 3.49
N VAL A 355 -6.56 1.96 3.97
CA VAL A 355 -6.12 0.67 3.43
C VAL A 355 -6.69 -0.53 4.18
N LEU A 356 -7.71 -0.34 5.02
CA LEU A 356 -8.42 -1.42 5.73
C LEU A 356 -7.53 -2.20 6.71
N GLN A 357 -6.66 -1.46 7.39
CA GLN A 357 -5.75 -1.96 8.42
C GLN A 357 -6.44 -2.74 9.55
N ALA A 358 -5.74 -3.74 10.10
CA ALA A 358 -6.23 -4.67 11.13
C ALA A 358 -7.61 -5.28 10.83
N THR A 359 -7.91 -5.50 9.55
CA THR A 359 -9.14 -6.20 9.15
C THR A 359 -8.83 -7.50 8.41
N ILE A 360 -9.45 -8.60 8.85
CA ILE A 360 -9.55 -9.79 7.98
C ILE A 360 -10.36 -9.34 6.76
N MET A 361 -9.95 -9.67 5.55
CA MET A 361 -10.69 -9.28 4.35
C MET A 361 -11.88 -10.20 4.06
N ASN A 362 -12.84 -9.70 3.29
CA ASN A 362 -13.95 -10.47 2.76
C ASN A 362 -13.47 -11.19 1.47
N GLN A 363 -13.43 -12.53 1.37
CA GLN A 363 -13.87 -13.56 2.31
C GLN A 363 -12.77 -14.56 2.62
N SER A 364 -12.88 -15.20 3.78
CA SER A 364 -12.06 -16.37 4.12
C SER A 364 -12.63 -17.62 3.44
N GLN A 365 -12.13 -17.91 2.25
CA GLN A 365 -12.64 -18.96 1.36
C GLN A 365 -12.14 -20.35 1.77
N TYR A 366 -13.07 -21.25 2.09
CA TYR A 366 -12.85 -22.64 2.47
C TYR A 366 -13.12 -23.56 1.29
N ARG A 367 -12.25 -24.55 1.12
CA ARG A 367 -12.38 -25.60 0.12
C ARG A 367 -11.96 -26.95 0.66
N LYS A 368 -12.65 -28.01 0.21
CA LYS A 368 -12.35 -29.39 0.58
C LYS A 368 -11.70 -30.13 -0.57
N PHE A 369 -10.53 -30.69 -0.31
CA PHE A 369 -9.81 -31.58 -1.21
C PHE A 369 -9.93 -33.03 -0.73
N SER A 370 -9.44 -33.98 -1.53
CA SER A 370 -9.55 -35.42 -1.22
C SER A 370 -8.77 -35.86 0.02
N ASP A 371 -7.74 -35.12 0.40
CA ASP A 371 -6.74 -35.46 1.42
C ASP A 371 -6.62 -34.41 2.54
N HIS A 372 -7.21 -33.23 2.37
CA HIS A 372 -7.22 -32.15 3.35
C HIS A 372 -8.36 -31.15 3.09
N ASN A 373 -8.65 -30.30 4.07
CA ASN A 373 -9.40 -29.08 3.85
C ASN A 373 -8.44 -27.90 3.90
N SER A 374 -8.76 -26.86 3.13
CA SER A 374 -7.95 -25.65 3.04
C SER A 374 -8.81 -24.40 3.19
N VAL A 375 -8.25 -23.33 3.74
CA VAL A 375 -8.88 -22.02 3.82
C VAL A 375 -7.86 -20.92 3.55
N LEU A 376 -8.27 -19.92 2.75
CA LEU A 376 -7.50 -18.71 2.52
C LEU A 376 -7.95 -17.60 3.45
N VAL A 377 -7.00 -16.89 4.05
CA VAL A 377 -7.24 -15.72 4.88
C VAL A 377 -6.25 -14.65 4.48
N ASN A 378 -6.69 -13.39 4.37
CA ASN A 378 -5.78 -12.28 4.13
C ASN A 378 -6.19 -11.02 4.90
N PHE A 379 -5.21 -10.14 5.11
CA PHE A 379 -5.37 -8.80 5.68
C PHE A 379 -4.19 -7.92 5.27
N VAL A 380 -4.35 -6.61 5.44
CA VAL A 380 -3.34 -5.62 5.07
C VAL A 380 -2.36 -5.41 6.22
N VAL A 381 -1.08 -5.37 5.90
CA VAL A 381 0.03 -5.13 6.83
C VAL A 381 0.93 -4.03 6.30
N ASP A 382 1.56 -3.30 7.21
CA ASP A 382 2.66 -2.41 6.86
C ASP A 382 3.95 -3.22 6.73
N THR A 383 4.53 -3.16 5.53
CA THR A 383 5.72 -3.92 5.15
C THR A 383 7.03 -3.18 5.39
N ASP A 384 6.96 -1.86 5.60
CA ASP A 384 8.09 -0.99 5.94
C ASP A 384 7.88 -0.42 7.34
N GLY A 385 8.45 -1.09 8.36
CA GLY A 385 8.34 -0.67 9.76
C GLY A 385 9.05 0.64 10.12
N SER A 386 9.51 1.43 9.13
CA SER A 386 9.97 2.81 9.31
C SER A 386 8.78 3.80 9.25
N SER A 387 9.06 5.09 9.04
CA SER A 387 8.01 6.08 8.77
C SER A 387 7.62 6.17 7.30
N GLY A 388 8.29 5.41 6.41
CA GLY A 388 7.95 5.35 4.99
C GLY A 388 6.61 4.64 4.77
N GLU A 389 6.42 3.53 5.50
CA GLU A 389 5.29 2.60 5.43
C GLU A 389 5.05 2.08 3.99
N LEU A 390 4.56 0.86 3.83
CA LEU A 390 4.15 0.32 2.52
C LEU A 390 3.11 -0.76 2.74
N ALA A 391 1.90 -0.55 2.24
CA ALA A 391 0.85 -1.54 2.40
C ALA A 391 1.11 -2.77 1.54
N GLY A 392 1.08 -3.94 2.17
CA GLY A 392 1.12 -5.25 1.53
C GLY A 392 0.00 -6.14 2.04
N ILE A 393 -0.30 -7.20 1.30
CA ILE A 393 -1.33 -8.18 1.64
C ILE A 393 -0.64 -9.38 2.29
N ARG A 394 -0.79 -9.51 3.61
CA ARG A 394 -0.43 -10.74 4.33
C ARG A 394 -1.52 -11.77 4.09
N TRP A 395 -1.14 -12.96 3.64
CA TRP A 395 -2.07 -14.05 3.35
C TRP A 395 -1.60 -15.37 3.95
N PHE A 396 -2.57 -16.25 4.20
CA PHE A 396 -2.39 -17.57 4.79
C PHE A 396 -3.19 -18.59 4.00
N GLU A 397 -2.59 -19.75 3.77
CA GLU A 397 -3.34 -20.98 3.56
C GLU A 397 -3.26 -21.80 4.85
N LEU A 398 -4.41 -21.99 5.50
CA LEU A 398 -4.52 -22.89 6.65
C LEU A 398 -5.07 -24.23 6.17
N ARG A 399 -4.55 -25.33 6.71
CA ARG A 399 -5.04 -26.68 6.43
C ARG A 399 -5.48 -27.41 7.69
N GLN A 400 -6.45 -28.30 7.52
CA GLN A 400 -6.77 -29.36 8.48
C GLN A 400 -6.84 -30.69 7.71
N PRO A 401 -6.39 -31.82 8.28
CA PRO A 401 -6.41 -33.11 7.59
C PRO A 401 -7.83 -33.61 7.25
N THR A 402 -8.79 -33.40 8.15
CA THR A 402 -10.19 -33.79 7.99
C THR A 402 -11.12 -32.82 8.73
N ASP A 403 -12.42 -32.83 8.42
CA ASP A 403 -13.42 -31.95 9.02
C ASP A 403 -13.39 -31.97 10.56
N GLY A 404 -13.16 -30.82 11.18
CA GLY A 404 -13.24 -30.63 12.63
C GLY A 404 -11.92 -30.87 13.38
N GLU A 405 -10.83 -31.18 12.68
CA GLU A 405 -9.49 -31.20 13.25
C GLU A 405 -8.93 -29.77 13.40
N PRO A 406 -7.89 -29.56 14.24
CA PRO A 406 -7.24 -28.25 14.37
C PRO A 406 -6.67 -27.72 13.06
N TRP A 407 -6.68 -26.40 12.90
CA TRP A 407 -6.11 -25.72 11.73
C TRP A 407 -4.63 -25.42 11.94
N GLU A 408 -3.81 -25.64 10.93
CA GLU A 408 -2.37 -25.31 10.96
C GLU A 408 -2.01 -24.44 9.75
N ILE A 409 -0.99 -23.59 9.88
CA ILE A 409 -0.45 -22.86 8.73
C ILE A 409 0.24 -23.88 7.83
N TYR A 410 -0.28 -24.02 6.60
CA TYR A 410 0.43 -24.75 5.56
C TYR A 410 1.43 -23.83 4.86
N GLN A 411 1.02 -22.58 4.58
CA GLN A 411 1.89 -21.52 4.10
C GLN A 411 1.35 -20.14 4.48
N GLU A 412 2.27 -19.18 4.55
CA GLU A 412 2.00 -17.76 4.72
C GLU A 412 2.96 -16.94 3.85
N GLY A 413 2.57 -15.73 3.47
CA GLY A 413 3.41 -14.82 2.68
C GLY A 413 2.88 -13.39 2.72
N THR A 414 3.75 -12.41 2.41
CA THR A 414 3.36 -11.01 2.26
C THR A 414 3.57 -10.56 0.81
N TYR A 415 2.47 -10.28 0.12
CA TYR A 415 2.52 -9.78 -1.25
C TYR A 415 2.55 -8.26 -1.28
N THR A 416 3.57 -7.70 -1.92
CA THR A 416 3.65 -6.29 -2.33
C THR A 416 3.61 -6.21 -3.85
N SER A 417 3.10 -5.11 -4.39
CA SER A 417 3.15 -4.93 -5.85
C SER A 417 4.61 -4.81 -6.30
N PRO A 418 5.07 -5.64 -7.26
CA PRO A 418 6.49 -5.76 -7.62
C PRO A 418 7.06 -4.51 -8.30
N ASN A 419 6.20 -3.58 -8.75
CA ASN A 419 6.58 -2.43 -9.57
C ASN A 419 6.27 -1.10 -8.87
N ASN A 420 7.18 -0.13 -9.03
CA ASN A 420 6.97 1.28 -8.72
C ASN A 420 6.57 1.62 -7.27
N GLY A 421 6.86 0.73 -6.31
CA GLY A 421 6.59 0.96 -4.88
C GLY A 421 5.11 1.20 -4.57
N LYS A 422 4.21 0.54 -5.30
CA LYS A 422 2.76 0.66 -5.10
C LYS A 422 2.31 -0.05 -3.83
N ASP A 423 1.47 0.62 -3.04
CA ASP A 423 0.70 0.02 -1.97
C ASP A 423 -0.25 -1.03 -2.55
N ALA A 424 -0.32 -2.21 -1.95
CA ALA A 424 -1.26 -3.29 -2.30
C ALA A 424 -2.18 -3.58 -1.11
N PHE A 425 -3.49 -3.47 -1.33
CA PHE A 425 -4.49 -3.60 -0.27
C PHE A 425 -5.86 -4.03 -0.82
N SER A 426 -6.84 -4.21 0.07
CA SER A 426 -8.18 -4.70 -0.28
C SER A 426 -8.13 -6.01 -1.09
N GLY A 427 -7.46 -7.02 -0.55
CA GLY A 427 -7.28 -8.32 -1.21
C GLY A 427 -8.49 -9.24 -1.07
N SER A 428 -8.85 -9.95 -2.14
CA SER A 428 -9.81 -11.05 -2.13
C SER A 428 -9.21 -12.27 -2.80
N MET A 429 -9.33 -13.44 -2.18
CA MET A 429 -8.62 -14.65 -2.59
C MET A 429 -9.56 -15.87 -2.60
N ALA A 430 -9.35 -16.78 -3.54
CA ALA A 430 -10.09 -18.04 -3.65
C ALA A 430 -9.21 -19.14 -4.26
N MET A 431 -9.56 -20.40 -4.00
CA MET A 431 -8.94 -21.57 -4.61
C MET A 431 -9.84 -22.21 -5.66
N ASP A 432 -9.27 -22.55 -6.81
CA ASP A 432 -9.94 -23.39 -7.81
C ASP A 432 -9.90 -24.89 -7.43
N ALA A 433 -10.58 -25.72 -8.22
CA ALA A 433 -10.64 -27.18 -8.05
C ALA A 433 -9.28 -27.89 -8.05
N GLN A 434 -8.24 -27.25 -8.60
CA GLN A 434 -6.89 -27.81 -8.69
C GLN A 434 -5.97 -27.32 -7.55
N GLY A 435 -6.47 -26.43 -6.69
CA GLY A 435 -5.70 -25.85 -5.59
C GLY A 435 -4.84 -24.65 -6.00
N ASN A 436 -5.02 -24.09 -7.20
CA ASN A 436 -4.39 -22.83 -7.54
C ASN A 436 -5.12 -21.69 -6.81
N ILE A 437 -4.36 -20.68 -6.41
CA ILE A 437 -4.87 -19.54 -5.65
C ILE A 437 -4.89 -18.33 -6.59
N GLY A 438 -6.06 -17.72 -6.75
CA GLY A 438 -6.22 -16.42 -7.38
C GLY A 438 -6.39 -15.33 -6.34
N MET A 439 -5.82 -14.13 -6.59
CA MET A 439 -6.01 -12.95 -5.75
C MET A 439 -6.32 -11.72 -6.61
N GLY A 440 -7.47 -11.10 -6.39
CA GLY A 440 -7.79 -9.76 -6.90
C GLY A 440 -7.57 -8.70 -5.81
N TYR A 441 -6.97 -7.57 -6.16
CA TYR A 441 -6.57 -6.54 -5.19
C TYR A 441 -6.49 -5.13 -5.79
N THR A 442 -6.41 -4.13 -4.92
CA THR A 442 -6.28 -2.71 -5.27
C THR A 442 -4.84 -2.24 -5.07
N THR A 443 -4.37 -1.35 -5.95
CA THR A 443 -3.08 -0.64 -5.81
C THR A 443 -3.21 0.87 -5.83
N VAL A 444 -2.32 1.60 -5.15
CA VAL A 444 -2.15 3.07 -5.27
C VAL A 444 -0.71 3.48 -4.97
N SER A 445 -0.28 4.66 -5.44
CA SER A 445 0.96 5.31 -4.97
C SER A 445 0.88 6.83 -5.13
N THR A 446 1.94 7.55 -4.74
CA THR A 446 2.05 9.00 -5.02
C THR A 446 2.19 9.33 -6.51
N GLN A 447 2.50 8.35 -7.36
CA GLN A 447 2.66 8.53 -8.81
C GLN A 447 1.51 7.89 -9.61
N GLU A 448 0.94 6.80 -9.10
CA GLU A 448 -0.09 6.02 -9.77
C GLU A 448 -1.44 6.10 -9.06
N LYS A 449 -2.48 6.37 -9.87
CA LYS A 449 -3.86 6.38 -9.38
C LYS A 449 -4.31 4.96 -9.07
N ILE A 450 -5.38 4.86 -8.29
CA ILE A 450 -6.01 3.58 -7.94
C ILE A 450 -6.18 2.68 -9.17
N ALA A 451 -5.75 1.44 -9.05
CA ALA A 451 -5.89 0.42 -10.08
C ALA A 451 -6.25 -0.92 -9.46
N ILE A 452 -6.92 -1.75 -10.25
CA ILE A 452 -7.35 -3.09 -9.86
C ILE A 452 -6.50 -4.09 -10.65
N TYR A 453 -5.85 -4.98 -9.93
CA TYR A 453 -4.99 -6.02 -10.46
C TYR A 453 -5.44 -7.39 -9.98
N TYR A 454 -4.96 -8.43 -10.66
CA TYR A 454 -4.93 -9.75 -10.11
C TYR A 454 -3.52 -10.36 -10.18
N THR A 455 -3.25 -11.31 -9.29
CA THR A 455 -2.09 -12.20 -9.27
C THR A 455 -2.55 -13.58 -8.79
N GLY A 456 -1.63 -14.51 -8.60
CA GLY A 456 -1.93 -15.83 -8.08
C GLY A 456 -0.70 -16.72 -7.99
N ARG A 457 -0.98 -17.99 -7.71
CA ARG A 457 0.01 -19.07 -7.67
C ARG A 457 -0.62 -20.39 -8.07
N TYR A 458 0.17 -21.23 -8.72
CA TYR A 458 -0.18 -22.62 -8.95
C TYR A 458 -0.10 -23.43 -7.66
N ALA A 459 -0.82 -24.55 -7.59
CA ALA A 459 -0.84 -25.42 -6.43
C ALA A 459 0.57 -25.93 -6.03
N ASN A 460 1.43 -26.18 -7.03
CA ASN A 460 2.76 -26.75 -6.87
C ASN A 460 3.89 -25.70 -6.82
N ASP A 461 3.57 -24.41 -6.82
CA ASP A 461 4.58 -23.37 -6.65
C ASP A 461 5.29 -23.49 -5.29
N PRO A 462 6.50 -22.94 -5.15
CA PRO A 462 7.12 -22.77 -3.84
C PRO A 462 6.14 -22.12 -2.85
N LEU A 463 6.18 -22.59 -1.61
CA LEU A 463 5.26 -22.12 -0.57
C LEU A 463 5.51 -20.65 -0.25
N GLY A 464 4.43 -19.91 0.01
CA GLY A 464 4.47 -18.51 0.42
C GLY A 464 4.70 -17.51 -0.72
N LEU A 465 4.83 -17.96 -1.97
CA LEU A 465 5.09 -17.10 -3.14
C LEU A 465 3.87 -16.97 -4.07
N MET A 466 3.61 -15.74 -4.55
CA MET A 466 2.72 -15.46 -5.68
C MET A 466 3.56 -15.37 -6.94
N THR A 467 3.60 -16.43 -7.73
CA THR A 467 4.50 -16.54 -8.89
C THR A 467 3.91 -15.92 -10.15
N ILE A 468 2.62 -15.61 -10.20
CA ILE A 468 1.98 -15.06 -11.39
C ILE A 468 2.14 -13.54 -11.38
N ASP A 469 2.72 -12.99 -12.44
CA ASP A 469 2.91 -11.55 -12.56
C ASP A 469 1.59 -10.79 -12.41
N GLU A 470 1.65 -9.65 -11.71
CA GLU A 470 0.50 -8.78 -11.57
C GLU A 470 -0.06 -8.39 -12.93
N THR A 471 -1.37 -8.56 -13.09
CA THR A 471 -2.05 -8.31 -14.36
C THR A 471 -3.21 -7.34 -14.16
N LEU A 472 -3.21 -6.27 -14.97
CA LEU A 472 -4.16 -5.18 -14.86
C LEU A 472 -5.59 -5.64 -15.23
N ILE A 473 -6.55 -5.35 -14.37
CA ILE A 473 -7.99 -5.43 -14.65
C ILE A 473 -8.52 -4.06 -15.08
N ALA A 474 -8.22 -3.01 -14.30
CA ALA A 474 -8.70 -1.66 -14.57
C ALA A 474 -7.79 -0.59 -13.95
N GLN A 475 -7.66 0.55 -14.65
CA GLN A 475 -6.87 1.70 -14.21
C GLN A 475 -7.76 2.93 -14.05
N SER A 476 -7.70 3.61 -12.91
CA SER A 476 -8.43 4.85 -12.71
C SER A 476 -7.90 5.98 -13.58
N THR A 477 -8.81 6.82 -14.11
CA THR A 477 -8.46 8.05 -14.85
C THR A 477 -8.45 9.30 -13.96
N THR A 478 -9.05 9.22 -12.77
CA THR A 478 -9.13 10.31 -11.78
C THR A 478 -8.78 9.80 -10.38
N ASN A 479 -8.33 10.68 -9.49
CA ASN A 479 -8.04 10.33 -8.10
C ASN A 479 -9.33 10.15 -7.28
N ASN A 480 -9.25 9.45 -6.15
CA ASN A 480 -10.36 9.36 -5.21
C ASN A 480 -10.54 10.72 -4.51
N PRO A 481 -11.69 11.41 -4.64
CA PRO A 481 -11.90 12.69 -3.97
C PRO A 481 -12.12 12.55 -2.45
N SER A 482 -12.15 11.34 -1.91
CA SER A 482 -12.36 11.01 -0.50
C SER A 482 -11.27 10.09 0.04
N ASN A 483 -11.12 10.02 1.36
CA ASN A 483 -10.29 8.99 2.00
C ASN A 483 -11.00 7.62 2.04
N ARG A 484 -12.33 7.59 1.83
CA ARG A 484 -13.12 6.35 1.77
C ARG A 484 -12.97 5.71 0.39
N LEU A 485 -12.36 4.54 0.36
CA LEU A 485 -12.52 3.54 -0.69
C LEU A 485 -13.53 2.49 -0.23
N ALA A 486 -14.02 1.65 -1.15
CA ALA A 486 -14.77 0.46 -0.85
C ALA A 486 -14.19 -0.37 0.32
N ASP A 487 -15.03 -0.67 1.30
CA ASP A 487 -14.74 -1.53 2.43
C ASP A 487 -14.80 -3.02 2.04
N TYR A 488 -15.45 -3.34 0.92
CA TYR A 488 -15.51 -4.68 0.32
C TYR A 488 -14.91 -4.74 -1.09
N VAL A 489 -14.27 -5.88 -1.33
CA VAL A 489 -14.08 -6.46 -2.65
C VAL A 489 -14.52 -7.93 -2.56
N HIS A 490 -14.74 -8.58 -3.71
CA HIS A 490 -15.18 -9.97 -3.68
C HIS A 490 -14.60 -10.76 -4.87
N LEU A 491 -14.05 -11.93 -4.58
CA LEU A 491 -13.63 -12.94 -5.55
C LEU A 491 -14.47 -14.21 -5.37
N THR A 492 -15.11 -14.69 -6.43
CA THR A 492 -15.88 -15.94 -6.43
C THR A 492 -15.42 -16.87 -7.57
N VAL A 493 -15.57 -18.17 -7.37
CA VAL A 493 -15.21 -19.20 -8.37
C VAL A 493 -16.45 -19.57 -9.16
N ASP A 494 -16.30 -19.70 -10.48
CA ASP A 494 -17.38 -20.10 -11.37
C ASP A 494 -17.77 -21.57 -11.13
N PRO A 495 -18.98 -21.86 -10.60
CA PRO A 495 -19.37 -23.23 -10.26
C PRO A 495 -19.59 -24.12 -11.51
N SER A 496 -19.61 -23.57 -12.72
CA SER A 496 -19.82 -24.34 -13.95
C SER A 496 -18.56 -25.02 -14.47
N ASN A 497 -17.37 -24.53 -14.09
CA ASN A 497 -16.09 -25.14 -14.46
C ASN A 497 -15.11 -25.29 -13.29
N ASP A 498 -15.42 -24.65 -12.16
CA ASP A 498 -14.68 -24.70 -10.91
C ASP A 498 -13.22 -24.26 -11.02
N LYS A 499 -12.95 -23.35 -11.98
CA LYS A 499 -11.63 -22.86 -12.36
C LYS A 499 -11.57 -21.35 -12.51
N THR A 500 -12.58 -20.74 -13.13
CA THR A 500 -12.57 -19.32 -13.46
C THR A 500 -12.94 -18.46 -12.25
N PHE A 501 -12.17 -17.40 -12.00
CA PHE A 501 -12.42 -16.44 -10.93
C PHE A 501 -13.14 -15.20 -11.45
N TRP A 502 -14.09 -14.69 -10.68
CA TRP A 502 -14.84 -13.45 -10.91
C TRP A 502 -14.58 -12.48 -9.77
N HIS A 503 -13.83 -11.41 -10.05
CA HIS A 503 -13.47 -10.37 -9.10
C HIS A 503 -14.29 -9.11 -9.32
N ILE A 504 -14.77 -8.46 -8.26
CA ILE A 504 -15.37 -7.13 -8.33
C ILE A 504 -14.70 -6.16 -7.33
N ALA A 505 -14.40 -4.95 -7.80
CA ALA A 505 -13.76 -3.90 -7.00
C ALA A 505 -14.11 -2.47 -7.49
N GLU A 506 -13.88 -1.46 -6.65
CA GLU A 506 -14.16 -0.05 -6.92
C GLU A 506 -12.93 0.67 -7.51
N PHE A 507 -13.12 1.42 -8.60
CA PHE A 507 -12.12 2.32 -9.18
C PHE A 507 -12.76 3.62 -9.71
N PHE A 508 -11.97 4.55 -10.26
CA PHE A 508 -12.44 5.91 -10.56
C PHE A 508 -12.28 6.30 -12.03
N VAL A 509 -13.40 6.64 -12.67
CA VAL A 509 -13.43 7.11 -14.06
C VAL A 509 -14.20 8.41 -14.15
N SER A 510 -13.57 9.45 -14.70
CA SER A 510 -14.21 10.75 -14.93
C SER A 510 -14.87 11.32 -13.66
N ASN A 511 -14.19 11.21 -12.52
CA ASN A 511 -14.66 11.62 -11.18
C ASN A 511 -15.89 10.84 -10.65
N ASN A 512 -16.21 9.67 -11.23
CA ASN A 512 -17.24 8.78 -10.71
C ASN A 512 -16.60 7.51 -10.13
N ARG A 513 -17.20 6.98 -9.06
CA ARG A 513 -16.91 5.65 -8.53
C ARG A 513 -17.53 4.63 -9.48
N THR A 514 -16.74 3.65 -9.86
CA THR A 514 -17.12 2.63 -10.83
C THR A 514 -16.77 1.28 -10.26
N ASP A 515 -17.71 0.34 -10.27
CA ASP A 515 -17.48 -1.02 -9.82
C ASP A 515 -17.15 -1.87 -11.05
N VAL A 516 -15.92 -2.35 -11.14
CA VAL A 516 -15.43 -3.17 -12.26
C VAL A 516 -15.46 -4.63 -11.89
N VAL A 517 -15.87 -5.47 -12.84
CA VAL A 517 -15.78 -6.92 -12.77
C VAL A 517 -14.68 -7.39 -13.70
N GLY A 518 -13.70 -8.13 -13.17
CA GLY A 518 -12.65 -8.79 -13.93
C GLY A 518 -12.76 -10.30 -13.81
N VAL A 519 -12.69 -10.99 -14.94
CA VAL A 519 -12.75 -12.46 -15.01
C VAL A 519 -11.40 -12.99 -15.47
N PHE A 520 -10.80 -13.89 -14.68
CA PHE A 520 -9.49 -14.47 -14.96
C PHE A 520 -9.41 -15.93 -14.51
N GLN A 521 -8.36 -16.63 -14.92
CA GLN A 521 -8.16 -18.03 -14.56
C GLN A 521 -6.68 -18.33 -14.41
N ILE A 522 -6.34 -19.09 -13.37
CA ILE A 522 -4.99 -19.61 -13.16
C ILE A 522 -4.86 -21.03 -13.69
N ALA A 523 -5.81 -21.91 -13.36
CA ALA A 523 -5.83 -23.30 -13.83
C ALA A 523 -5.66 -23.41 -15.35
N PRO A 524 -4.94 -24.44 -15.81
CA PRO A 524 -4.90 -24.71 -17.24
C PRO A 524 -6.19 -25.28 -17.83
N ASP A 525 -6.42 -24.94 -19.09
CA ASP A 525 -7.51 -25.47 -19.92
C ASP A 525 -7.07 -26.55 -20.89
N LEU A 526 -5.79 -26.55 -21.26
CA LEU A 526 -5.24 -27.44 -22.26
C LEU A 526 -4.85 -28.77 -21.63
N THR A 527 -5.04 -29.85 -22.36
CA THR A 527 -4.67 -31.19 -21.91
C THR A 527 -3.15 -31.35 -21.90
N SER A 528 -2.49 -30.91 -22.99
CA SER A 528 -1.03 -30.95 -23.17
C SER A 528 -0.53 -29.60 -23.67
N ASP A 529 0.31 -28.96 -22.87
CA ASP A 529 0.89 -27.64 -23.16
C ASP A 529 2.20 -27.52 -22.35
N VAL A 530 3.34 -27.35 -23.01
CA VAL A 530 4.65 -27.20 -22.36
C VAL A 530 5.45 -26.08 -23.03
N GLY A 531 6.04 -25.21 -22.21
CA GLY A 531 6.81 -24.07 -22.69
C GLY A 531 8.15 -23.92 -22.00
N VAL A 532 9.12 -23.31 -22.69
CA VAL A 532 10.36 -22.84 -22.04
C VAL A 532 10.07 -21.50 -21.38
N VAL A 533 10.20 -21.41 -20.06
CA VAL A 533 9.91 -20.19 -19.29
C VAL A 533 11.15 -19.34 -19.02
N SER A 534 12.34 -19.93 -19.02
CA SER A 534 13.60 -19.19 -18.82
C SER A 534 14.80 -19.90 -19.44
N ILE A 535 15.84 -19.12 -19.72
CA ILE A 535 17.20 -19.59 -19.98
C ILE A 535 18.06 -19.19 -18.78
N ASP A 536 18.30 -20.15 -17.89
CA ASP A 536 18.93 -19.92 -16.58
C ASP A 536 20.45 -19.74 -16.68
N ALA A 537 21.09 -20.44 -17.62
CA ALA A 537 22.52 -20.32 -17.91
C ALA A 537 22.78 -20.41 -19.42
N PRO A 538 23.82 -19.74 -19.94
CA PRO A 538 24.78 -18.88 -19.23
C PRO A 538 24.21 -17.50 -18.84
N VAL A 539 24.96 -16.76 -18.02
CA VAL A 539 24.72 -15.36 -17.65
C VAL A 539 25.90 -14.51 -18.12
N ASP A 540 25.76 -13.18 -18.14
CA ASP A 540 26.85 -12.28 -18.51
C ASP A 540 28.09 -12.51 -17.63
N GLY A 541 29.27 -12.47 -18.24
CA GLY A 541 30.53 -12.71 -17.52
C GLY A 541 31.66 -13.20 -18.41
N SER A 542 32.65 -13.84 -17.81
CA SER A 542 33.77 -14.47 -18.54
C SER A 542 33.32 -15.80 -19.15
N LEU A 543 32.94 -15.79 -20.43
CA LEU A 543 32.44 -16.97 -21.13
C LEU A 543 33.49 -17.60 -22.04
N ASN A 544 33.34 -18.89 -22.32
CA ASN A 544 34.26 -19.66 -23.15
C ASN A 544 33.55 -20.39 -24.31
N SER A 545 34.29 -21.21 -25.05
CA SER A 545 33.78 -21.92 -26.22
C SER A 545 32.98 -23.20 -25.90
N THR A 546 32.74 -23.49 -24.63
CA THR A 546 32.10 -24.71 -24.13
C THR A 546 31.09 -24.45 -23.01
N GLU A 547 30.32 -23.36 -23.10
CA GLU A 547 29.30 -23.02 -22.11
C GLU A 547 28.12 -24.00 -22.11
N LEU A 548 27.62 -24.34 -20.92
CA LEU A 548 26.40 -25.14 -20.79
C LEU A 548 25.17 -24.23 -20.86
N VAL A 549 24.18 -24.65 -21.64
CA VAL A 549 22.87 -23.99 -21.69
C VAL A 549 21.92 -24.70 -20.72
N THR A 550 21.33 -23.97 -19.79
CA THR A 550 20.30 -24.49 -18.87
C THR A 550 19.01 -23.71 -19.09
N ILE A 551 17.90 -24.43 -19.20
CA ILE A 551 16.57 -23.87 -19.39
C ILE A 551 15.62 -24.37 -18.31
N THR A 552 14.55 -23.64 -18.04
CA THR A 552 13.42 -24.15 -17.28
C THR A 552 12.24 -24.41 -18.21
N VAL A 553 11.70 -25.62 -18.16
CA VAL A 553 10.51 -26.04 -18.91
C VAL A 553 9.35 -26.17 -17.93
N PHE A 554 8.21 -25.56 -18.25
CA PHE A 554 6.98 -25.60 -17.45
C PHE A 554 5.89 -26.37 -18.20
N ASN A 555 5.14 -27.21 -17.47
CA ASN A 555 3.97 -27.91 -17.98
C ASN A 555 2.70 -27.10 -17.67
N PHE A 556 2.24 -26.37 -18.68
CA PHE A 556 0.99 -25.64 -18.67
C PHE A 556 -0.20 -26.54 -18.99
N GLY A 557 -0.02 -27.84 -19.28
CA GLY A 557 -1.11 -28.77 -19.52
C GLY A 557 -1.75 -29.31 -18.24
N GLN A 558 -2.97 -29.86 -18.34
CA GLN A 558 -3.69 -30.53 -17.25
C GLN A 558 -3.14 -31.94 -16.95
N THR A 559 -2.34 -32.51 -17.85
CA THR A 559 -1.80 -33.86 -17.72
C THR A 559 -0.29 -33.85 -17.56
N GLU A 560 0.24 -34.81 -16.81
CA GLU A 560 1.69 -35.03 -16.67
C GLU A 560 2.33 -35.29 -18.04
N GLN A 561 3.44 -34.62 -18.32
CA GLN A 561 4.18 -34.72 -19.59
C GLN A 561 5.54 -35.37 -19.38
N SER A 562 6.04 -36.09 -20.38
CA SER A 562 7.34 -36.77 -20.36
C SER A 562 7.94 -36.77 -21.77
N ASP A 563 9.23 -37.09 -21.88
CA ASP A 563 9.94 -37.18 -23.16
C ASP A 563 9.77 -35.93 -24.05
N ILE A 564 9.82 -34.74 -23.44
CA ILE A 564 9.54 -33.46 -24.10
C ILE A 564 10.75 -33.05 -24.97
N PRO A 565 10.61 -32.96 -26.30
CA PRO A 565 11.68 -32.48 -27.17
C PRO A 565 11.96 -30.99 -26.89
N VAL A 566 13.23 -30.67 -26.65
CA VAL A 566 13.70 -29.30 -26.40
C VAL A 566 14.86 -28.95 -27.33
N SER A 567 15.01 -27.68 -27.63
CA SER A 567 16.09 -27.18 -28.47
C SER A 567 16.67 -25.87 -27.97
N TYR A 568 17.92 -25.59 -28.34
CA TYR A 568 18.46 -24.24 -28.28
C TYR A 568 19.25 -23.89 -29.55
N GLN A 569 19.34 -22.60 -29.83
CA GLN A 569 20.14 -22.02 -30.90
C GLN A 569 20.83 -20.76 -30.40
N VAL A 570 22.13 -20.63 -30.69
CA VAL A 570 22.90 -19.40 -30.44
C VAL A 570 22.99 -18.61 -31.74
N ASP A 571 22.58 -17.35 -31.69
CA ASP A 571 22.39 -16.45 -32.83
C ASP A 571 21.64 -17.15 -33.97
N ASN A 572 22.20 -17.14 -35.18
CA ASN A 572 21.69 -17.89 -36.33
C ASN A 572 22.50 -19.18 -36.58
N GLY A 573 23.07 -19.75 -35.52
CA GLY A 573 23.92 -20.94 -35.54
C GLY A 573 23.17 -22.26 -35.74
N THR A 574 23.82 -23.37 -35.39
CA THR A 574 23.19 -24.71 -35.49
C THR A 574 22.21 -24.91 -34.34
N VAL A 575 21.02 -25.43 -34.64
CA VAL A 575 20.03 -25.82 -33.61
C VAL A 575 20.46 -27.13 -32.96
N VAL A 576 20.58 -27.10 -31.64
CA VAL A 576 20.81 -28.28 -30.80
C VAL A 576 19.46 -28.81 -30.33
N ASN A 577 19.27 -30.13 -30.38
CA ASN A 577 18.01 -30.77 -29.98
C ASN A 577 18.32 -31.87 -28.95
N GLU A 578 17.59 -31.88 -27.85
CA GLU A 578 17.63 -32.88 -26.78
C GLU A 578 16.21 -33.18 -26.28
N VAL A 579 16.09 -33.98 -25.22
CA VAL A 579 14.79 -34.40 -24.68
C VAL A 579 14.82 -34.28 -23.16
N VAL A 580 13.84 -33.57 -22.59
CA VAL A 580 13.59 -33.58 -21.15
C VAL A 580 12.82 -34.87 -20.81
N PRO A 581 13.41 -35.80 -20.04
CA PRO A 581 12.81 -37.12 -19.84
C PRO A 581 11.49 -37.06 -19.04
N GLY A 582 11.34 -36.10 -18.12
CA GLY A 582 10.19 -36.03 -17.23
C GLY A 582 10.15 -37.17 -16.19
N PRO A 583 9.00 -37.39 -15.54
CA PRO A 583 7.75 -36.66 -15.73
C PRO A 583 7.78 -35.22 -15.18
N ILE A 584 7.02 -34.33 -15.82
CA ILE A 584 6.68 -32.99 -15.31
C ILE A 584 5.18 -32.98 -15.00
N PRO A 585 4.77 -32.94 -13.72
CA PRO A 585 3.36 -32.80 -13.33
C PRO A 585 2.72 -31.54 -13.91
N SER A 586 1.38 -31.51 -13.96
CA SER A 586 0.63 -30.30 -14.32
C SER A 586 1.01 -29.13 -13.40
N ALA A 587 1.12 -27.93 -13.98
CA ALA A 587 1.46 -26.70 -13.28
C ALA A 587 2.75 -26.81 -12.47
N SER A 588 3.79 -27.39 -13.08
CA SER A 588 5.11 -27.56 -12.48
C SER A 588 6.19 -27.37 -13.52
N SER A 589 7.42 -27.06 -13.07
CA SER A 589 8.57 -26.92 -13.94
C SER A 589 9.73 -27.83 -13.56
N VAL A 590 10.67 -27.96 -14.50
CA VAL A 590 11.95 -28.62 -14.30
C VAL A 590 13.06 -27.82 -14.98
N GLN A 591 14.21 -27.71 -14.32
CA GLN A 591 15.44 -27.23 -14.97
C GLN A 591 16.08 -28.37 -15.77
N TYR A 592 16.49 -28.06 -17.00
CA TYR A 592 17.19 -28.97 -17.88
C TYR A 592 18.47 -28.32 -18.42
N THR A 593 19.61 -28.95 -18.15
CA THR A 593 20.90 -28.55 -18.71
C THR A 593 21.21 -29.42 -19.93
N PHE A 594 21.40 -28.77 -21.07
CA PHE A 594 21.80 -29.46 -22.30
C PHE A 594 23.18 -30.09 -22.14
N THR A 595 23.36 -31.27 -22.71
CA THR A 595 24.66 -31.95 -22.74
C THR A 595 25.60 -31.37 -23.79
N ALA A 596 25.05 -30.84 -24.89
CA ALA A 596 25.79 -30.08 -25.88
C ALA A 596 26.11 -28.67 -25.37
N THR A 597 27.32 -28.20 -25.69
CA THR A 597 27.83 -26.89 -25.25
C THR A 597 27.69 -25.83 -26.35
N ALA A 598 27.56 -24.57 -25.96
CA ALA A 598 27.58 -23.39 -26.81
C ALA A 598 28.97 -22.75 -26.84
N ASP A 599 29.38 -22.24 -28.01
CA ASP A 599 30.60 -21.43 -28.16
C ASP A 599 30.27 -19.95 -27.98
N LEU A 600 30.60 -19.40 -26.80
CA LEU A 600 30.39 -18.00 -26.45
C LEU A 600 31.72 -17.29 -26.16
N GLY A 601 32.83 -17.79 -26.72
CA GLY A 601 34.19 -17.42 -26.30
C GLY A 601 34.73 -16.11 -26.87
N ILE A 602 33.96 -15.34 -27.64
CA ILE A 602 34.43 -14.06 -28.20
C ILE A 602 34.14 -12.95 -27.20
N GLU A 603 35.19 -12.42 -26.57
CA GLU A 603 35.08 -11.29 -25.63
C GLU A 603 34.43 -10.06 -26.29
N GLY A 604 33.59 -9.36 -25.51
CA GLY A 604 32.78 -8.22 -25.93
C GLY A 604 31.56 -8.56 -26.78
N GLN A 605 31.39 -9.82 -27.21
CA GLN A 605 30.25 -10.21 -28.03
C GLN A 605 29.00 -10.43 -27.18
N VAL A 606 27.89 -9.87 -27.67
CA VAL A 606 26.54 -10.20 -27.21
C VAL A 606 26.00 -11.35 -28.08
N TYR A 607 25.59 -12.43 -27.42
CA TYR A 607 25.01 -13.62 -28.04
C TYR A 607 23.51 -13.68 -27.74
N THR A 608 22.71 -14.07 -28.72
CA THR A 608 21.27 -14.31 -28.57
C THR A 608 21.00 -15.81 -28.50
N ILE A 609 20.55 -16.31 -27.36
CA ILE A 609 20.16 -17.71 -27.17
C ILE A 609 18.65 -17.82 -27.30
N THR A 610 18.17 -18.63 -28.24
CA THR A 610 16.76 -18.99 -28.40
C THR A 610 16.59 -20.44 -27.96
N ALA A 611 15.68 -20.71 -27.04
CA ALA A 611 15.34 -22.07 -26.58
C ALA A 611 13.85 -22.34 -26.79
N ALA A 612 13.51 -23.58 -27.15
CA ALA A 612 12.12 -23.95 -27.44
C ALA A 612 11.77 -25.39 -27.08
N THR A 613 10.52 -25.64 -26.71
CA THR A 613 9.88 -26.97 -26.71
C THR A 613 9.31 -27.30 -28.09
N SER A 614 9.08 -28.59 -28.36
CA SER A 614 8.38 -29.07 -29.56
C SER A 614 7.62 -30.37 -29.28
N LEU A 615 6.83 -30.37 -28.20
CA LEU A 615 6.03 -31.53 -27.80
C LEU A 615 4.96 -31.85 -28.87
N ASP A 616 4.89 -33.11 -29.28
CA ASP A 616 3.86 -33.57 -30.22
C ASP A 616 2.47 -33.47 -29.59
N GLY A 617 1.58 -32.70 -30.21
CA GLY A 617 0.22 -32.49 -29.71
C GLY A 617 0.11 -31.38 -28.66
N ASP A 618 1.14 -30.55 -28.51
CA ASP A 618 1.04 -29.29 -27.78
C ASP A 618 -0.07 -28.40 -28.37
N GLU A 619 -0.95 -27.94 -27.49
CA GLU A 619 -2.15 -27.19 -27.86
C GLU A 619 -1.92 -25.67 -27.91
N TRP A 620 -0.78 -25.16 -27.40
CA TRP A 620 -0.50 -23.71 -27.35
C TRP A 620 0.95 -23.32 -27.65
N LEU A 621 1.26 -23.28 -28.94
CA LEU A 621 2.63 -23.01 -29.43
C LEU A 621 3.20 -21.60 -29.14
N GLN A 622 2.47 -20.68 -28.49
CA GLN A 622 2.95 -19.31 -28.24
C GLN A 622 3.87 -19.21 -27.02
N ASN A 623 3.83 -20.17 -26.10
CA ASN A 623 4.72 -20.22 -24.92
C ASN A 623 5.92 -21.17 -25.13
N ASP A 624 6.04 -21.81 -26.29
CA ASP A 624 7.09 -22.78 -26.56
C ASP A 624 8.49 -22.17 -26.54
N THR A 625 8.64 -20.91 -26.97
CA THR A 625 9.93 -20.30 -27.29
C THR A 625 10.27 -19.14 -26.36
N THR A 626 11.48 -19.17 -25.80
CA THR A 626 12.08 -18.08 -25.01
C THR A 626 13.42 -17.65 -25.61
N VAL A 627 13.74 -16.35 -25.50
CA VAL A 627 14.99 -15.75 -26.00
C VAL A 627 15.69 -15.00 -24.88
N LYS A 628 17.02 -15.15 -24.77
CA LYS A 628 17.88 -14.43 -23.82
C LYS A 628 19.12 -13.90 -24.52
N GLN A 629 19.53 -12.69 -24.21
CA GLN A 629 20.83 -12.16 -24.59
C GLN A 629 21.84 -12.38 -23.47
N VAL A 630 23.06 -12.77 -23.84
CA VAL A 630 24.17 -12.99 -22.91
C VAL A 630 25.44 -12.38 -23.49
N THR A 631 26.19 -11.63 -22.69
CA THR A 631 27.41 -10.95 -23.10
C THR A 631 28.64 -11.64 -22.50
N ASN A 632 29.61 -11.99 -23.34
CA ASN A 632 30.94 -12.33 -22.85
C ASN A 632 31.69 -11.03 -22.55
N LEU A 633 31.82 -10.66 -21.28
CA LEU A 633 32.42 -9.39 -20.87
C LEU A 633 33.92 -9.39 -21.16
N PHE A 634 34.48 -8.22 -21.47
CA PHE A 634 35.93 -8.05 -21.48
C PHE A 634 36.48 -8.29 -20.08
N GLN A 635 37.73 -8.79 -19.98
CA GLN A 635 38.32 -9.05 -18.66
C GLN A 635 38.50 -7.77 -17.84
N ASN A 636 38.92 -6.68 -18.48
CA ASN A 636 39.28 -5.41 -17.85
C ASN A 636 38.48 -4.26 -18.47
N ASP A 637 37.62 -3.62 -17.67
CA ASP A 637 36.82 -2.45 -18.08
C ASP A 637 36.37 -1.67 -16.83
N LEU A 638 36.99 -0.51 -16.58
CA LEU A 638 36.70 0.39 -15.47
C LEU A 638 36.27 1.77 -15.97
N ALA A 639 35.10 2.21 -15.55
CA ALA A 639 34.60 3.54 -15.86
C ALA A 639 34.56 4.45 -14.63
N VAL A 640 34.75 5.75 -14.83
CA VAL A 640 34.28 6.77 -13.87
C VAL A 640 32.90 7.23 -14.30
N THR A 641 31.87 6.86 -13.55
CA THR A 641 30.46 7.10 -13.93
C THR A 641 29.92 8.42 -13.40
N ALA A 642 30.52 8.98 -12.34
CA ALA A 642 30.11 10.26 -11.77
C ALA A 642 31.24 10.96 -11.01
N ILE A 643 31.15 12.29 -10.96
CA ILE A 643 31.85 13.13 -9.98
C ILE A 643 30.79 13.64 -9.01
N ILE A 644 30.84 13.20 -7.76
CA ILE A 644 29.85 13.47 -6.71
C ILE A 644 30.15 14.81 -6.04
N ARG A 645 31.43 15.10 -5.77
CA ARG A 645 31.88 16.34 -5.10
C ARG A 645 33.21 16.81 -5.70
N PRO A 646 33.50 18.13 -5.66
CA PRO A 646 32.62 19.22 -5.24
C PRO A 646 31.57 19.60 -6.29
N VAL A 647 30.51 20.29 -5.86
CA VAL A 647 29.47 20.88 -6.72
C VAL A 647 29.65 22.39 -6.81
N SER A 648 29.18 23.03 -7.89
CA SER A 648 29.23 24.50 -8.05
C SER A 648 28.54 25.20 -6.87
N GLY A 649 29.09 26.33 -6.43
CA GLY A 649 28.54 27.07 -5.30
C GLY A 649 29.42 28.24 -4.88
N THR A 650 28.92 29.07 -3.97
CA THR A 650 29.61 30.28 -3.47
C THR A 650 30.52 29.97 -2.27
N GLY A 651 30.25 28.88 -1.54
CA GLY A 651 30.99 28.41 -0.36
C GLY A 651 32.24 27.56 -0.61
N LEU A 652 32.65 27.38 -1.87
CA LEU A 652 33.80 26.53 -2.24
C LEU A 652 35.12 27.06 -1.65
N THR A 653 35.89 26.17 -1.03
CA THR A 653 37.11 26.50 -0.28
C THR A 653 38.39 26.10 -1.03
N ALA A 654 39.55 26.34 -0.41
CA ALA A 654 40.83 25.91 -0.94
C ALA A 654 41.13 24.43 -0.67
N SER A 655 40.21 23.69 -0.04
CA SER A 655 40.41 22.31 0.38
C SER A 655 39.12 21.50 0.26
N GLU A 656 38.61 21.39 -0.97
CA GLU A 656 37.44 20.56 -1.27
C GLU A 656 37.82 19.09 -1.51
N ILE A 657 37.03 18.18 -0.93
CA ILE A 657 37.16 16.74 -1.21
C ILE A 657 36.61 16.48 -2.61
N VAL A 658 37.41 15.84 -3.45
CA VAL A 658 36.95 15.28 -4.73
C VAL A 658 36.46 13.87 -4.46
N GLU A 659 35.22 13.57 -4.85
CA GLU A 659 34.62 12.25 -4.68
C GLU A 659 33.99 11.80 -5.99
N VAL A 660 34.26 10.56 -6.41
CA VAL A 660 33.86 10.02 -7.71
C VAL A 660 33.27 8.62 -7.58
N THR A 661 32.41 8.22 -8.51
CA THR A 661 31.95 6.83 -8.62
C THR A 661 32.75 6.11 -9.69
N VAL A 662 33.39 5.00 -9.31
CA VAL A 662 34.09 4.08 -10.21
C VAL A 662 33.29 2.80 -10.34
N SER A 663 33.07 2.30 -11.56
CA SER A 663 32.34 1.06 -11.83
C SER A 663 33.22 0.07 -12.59
N ASN A 664 33.13 -1.21 -12.25
CA ASN A 664 33.79 -2.31 -12.96
C ASN A 664 32.79 -3.03 -13.87
N TYR A 665 32.91 -2.78 -15.18
CA TYR A 665 32.13 -3.45 -16.22
C TYR A 665 32.83 -4.71 -16.75
N GLY A 666 34.08 -4.95 -16.34
CA GLY A 666 34.85 -6.12 -16.73
C GLY A 666 34.45 -7.38 -15.97
N ALA A 667 34.78 -8.54 -16.53
CA ALA A 667 34.56 -9.85 -15.94
C ALA A 667 35.55 -10.19 -14.79
N ALA A 668 36.70 -9.52 -14.72
CA ALA A 668 37.70 -9.74 -13.66
C ALA A 668 37.55 -8.71 -12.52
N ASP A 669 37.75 -9.17 -11.29
CA ASP A 669 37.89 -8.27 -10.13
C ASP A 669 39.12 -7.37 -10.33
N GLN A 670 38.94 -6.07 -10.12
CA GLN A 670 40.01 -5.08 -10.33
C GLN A 670 40.58 -4.62 -8.99
N ALA A 671 41.91 -4.50 -8.92
CA ALA A 671 42.63 -4.07 -7.74
C ALA A 671 43.90 -3.32 -8.16
N ASP A 672 44.45 -2.54 -7.24
CA ASP A 672 45.67 -1.75 -7.44
C ASP A 672 45.65 -0.88 -8.70
N PHE A 673 44.47 -0.38 -9.08
CA PHE A 673 44.29 0.50 -10.25
C PHE A 673 44.37 1.97 -9.84
N GLU A 674 44.78 2.81 -10.80
CA GLU A 674 44.89 4.25 -10.57
C GLU A 674 43.56 4.94 -10.91
N VAL A 675 43.11 5.80 -9.99
CA VAL A 675 42.01 6.74 -10.19
C VAL A 675 42.56 8.14 -10.06
N SER A 676 42.18 9.03 -10.98
CA SER A 676 42.73 10.37 -11.09
C SER A 676 41.63 11.41 -11.20
N TYR A 677 41.89 12.60 -10.68
CA TYR A 677 41.18 13.81 -11.07
C TYR A 677 42.16 14.85 -11.62
N ASP A 678 41.73 15.64 -12.59
CA ASP A 678 42.43 16.76 -13.20
C ASP A 678 41.61 18.02 -12.95
N LEU A 679 42.20 18.95 -12.21
CA LEU A 679 41.63 20.26 -11.90
C LEU A 679 42.38 21.32 -12.70
N ASP A 680 41.74 21.87 -13.74
CA ASP A 680 42.30 22.88 -14.66
C ASP A 680 43.70 22.55 -15.21
N GLY A 681 43.92 21.28 -15.56
CA GLY A 681 45.18 20.77 -16.12
C GLY A 681 46.18 20.29 -15.08
N LEU A 682 45.82 20.30 -13.78
CA LEU A 682 46.63 19.74 -12.71
C LEU A 682 46.04 18.39 -12.25
N ALA A 683 46.63 17.31 -12.76
CA ALA A 683 46.23 15.94 -12.40
C ALA A 683 46.77 15.50 -11.04
N THR A 684 45.90 14.85 -10.27
CA THR A 684 46.18 14.15 -9.01
C THR A 684 45.71 12.71 -9.16
N ALA A 685 46.57 11.77 -8.83
CA ALA A 685 46.33 10.34 -8.97
C ALA A 685 46.46 9.64 -7.62
N GLU A 686 45.54 8.73 -7.33
CA GLU A 686 45.58 7.83 -6.18
C GLU A 686 45.34 6.38 -6.62
N VAL A 687 45.73 5.43 -5.77
CA VAL A 687 45.58 4.00 -6.06
C VAL A 687 44.42 3.43 -5.25
N VAL A 688 43.50 2.78 -5.95
CA VAL A 688 42.44 1.99 -5.32
C VAL A 688 42.96 0.58 -5.11
N ALA A 689 43.21 0.21 -3.84
CA ALA A 689 43.75 -1.11 -3.50
C ALA A 689 42.80 -2.27 -3.87
N GLY A 690 41.50 -2.02 -3.96
CA GLY A 690 40.49 -3.02 -4.29
C GLY A 690 40.34 -4.12 -3.21
N PRO A 691 39.71 -5.25 -3.57
CA PRO A 691 39.14 -5.55 -4.89
C PRO A 691 37.83 -4.77 -5.14
N LEU A 692 37.66 -4.29 -6.37
CA LEU A 692 36.39 -3.87 -6.93
C LEU A 692 35.84 -5.05 -7.76
N PRO A 693 34.84 -5.80 -7.25
CA PRO A 693 34.34 -6.99 -7.92
C PRO A 693 33.73 -6.68 -9.28
N SER A 694 33.70 -7.68 -10.19
CA SER A 694 32.97 -7.58 -11.46
C SER A 694 31.51 -7.15 -11.24
N GLY A 695 31.03 -6.17 -12.03
CA GLY A 695 29.70 -5.56 -11.89
C GLY A 695 29.55 -4.63 -10.67
N GLY A 696 30.59 -4.45 -9.86
CA GLY A 696 30.57 -3.61 -8.67
C GLY A 696 30.87 -2.13 -8.95
N SER A 697 30.42 -1.26 -8.04
CA SER A 697 30.76 0.16 -8.02
C SER A 697 31.33 0.60 -6.67
N LEU A 698 32.17 1.63 -6.69
CA LEU A 698 32.81 2.23 -5.52
C LEU A 698 32.73 3.75 -5.60
N ASN A 699 32.23 4.39 -4.54
CA ASN A 699 32.45 5.82 -4.33
C ASN A 699 33.83 6.02 -3.69
N TYR A 700 34.73 6.67 -4.42
CA TYR A 700 36.09 6.93 -4.01
C TYR A 700 36.28 8.41 -3.70
N ALA A 701 36.52 8.72 -2.43
CA ALA A 701 36.91 10.05 -1.98
C ALA A 701 38.44 10.16 -1.96
N PHE A 702 38.97 11.07 -2.76
CA PHE A 702 40.41 11.34 -2.80
C PHE A 702 40.88 11.90 -1.46
N THR A 703 42.06 11.47 -1.01
CA THR A 703 42.71 12.05 0.16
C THR A 703 43.29 13.44 -0.12
N ALA A 704 43.71 13.67 -1.36
CA ALA A 704 44.11 14.97 -1.86
C ALA A 704 42.87 15.84 -2.16
N THR A 705 42.89 17.08 -1.67
CA THR A 705 41.83 18.06 -1.88
C THR A 705 42.14 19.00 -3.06
N GLY A 706 41.10 19.49 -3.74
CA GLY A 706 41.21 20.54 -4.76
C GLY A 706 41.01 21.95 -4.20
N ASP A 707 41.65 22.95 -4.80
CA ASP A 707 41.46 24.37 -4.48
C ASP A 707 40.46 25.00 -5.45
N PHE A 708 39.26 25.28 -4.94
CA PHE A 708 38.18 25.95 -5.68
C PHE A 708 37.93 27.36 -5.12
N SER A 709 38.89 27.95 -4.40
CA SER A 709 38.66 29.15 -3.59
C SER A 709 38.61 30.47 -4.38
N ALA A 710 39.16 30.54 -5.58
CA ALA A 710 39.07 31.71 -6.44
C ALA A 710 37.71 31.75 -7.17
N ILE A 711 37.19 32.96 -7.40
CA ILE A 711 35.97 33.14 -8.21
C ILE A 711 36.29 32.79 -9.66
N GLY A 712 35.46 31.96 -10.28
CA GLY A 712 35.61 31.51 -11.65
C GLY A 712 35.05 30.11 -11.88
N SER A 713 35.27 29.60 -13.08
CA SER A 713 34.92 28.23 -13.47
C SER A 713 36.17 27.36 -13.45
N TYR A 714 36.01 26.16 -12.91
CA TYR A 714 37.02 25.12 -12.77
C TYR A 714 36.61 23.92 -13.61
N ASN A 715 37.49 23.46 -14.50
CA ASN A 715 37.26 22.24 -15.25
C ASN A 715 37.78 21.07 -14.41
N LEU A 716 36.86 20.24 -13.93
CA LEU A 716 37.18 19.05 -13.17
C LEU A 716 36.89 17.82 -14.04
N LYS A 717 37.94 17.08 -14.37
CA LYS A 717 37.86 15.79 -15.05
C LYS A 717 38.28 14.71 -14.06
N ALA A 718 37.61 13.57 -14.04
CA ALA A 718 38.04 12.38 -13.32
C ALA A 718 38.12 11.19 -14.26
N TYR A 719 39.09 10.31 -14.04
CA TYR A 719 39.30 9.15 -14.88
C TYR A 719 40.01 7.99 -14.18
N THR A 720 39.77 6.78 -14.67
CA THR A 720 40.53 5.57 -14.35
C THR A 720 41.69 5.40 -15.32
N SER A 721 42.76 4.77 -14.86
CA SER A 721 43.88 4.32 -15.70
C SER A 721 44.14 2.84 -15.42
N LEU A 722 43.42 1.96 -16.13
CA LEU A 722 43.60 0.51 -16.03
C LEU A 722 44.41 -0.03 -17.22
N ALA A 723 45.43 -0.85 -16.94
CA ALA A 723 46.24 -1.44 -17.99
C ALA A 723 45.45 -2.51 -18.76
N GLY A 724 45.27 -2.29 -20.07
CA GLY A 724 44.50 -3.21 -20.91
C GLY A 724 43.00 -3.08 -20.74
N ASP A 725 42.52 -1.91 -20.28
CA ASP A 725 41.11 -1.56 -20.35
C ASP A 725 40.59 -1.66 -21.79
N ALA A 726 39.45 -2.34 -21.96
CA ALA A 726 38.84 -2.58 -23.25
C ALA A 726 38.06 -1.38 -23.80
N HIS A 727 37.58 -0.48 -22.93
CA HIS A 727 36.71 0.64 -23.31
C HIS A 727 37.21 2.00 -22.77
N PRO A 728 38.37 2.47 -23.23
CA PRO A 728 38.97 3.71 -22.74
C PRO A 728 38.10 4.97 -22.93
N GLU A 729 37.05 4.89 -23.75
CA GLU A 729 36.04 5.94 -23.88
C GLU A 729 35.15 6.15 -22.64
N ASN A 730 34.99 5.13 -21.79
CA ASN A 730 34.18 5.20 -20.57
C ASN A 730 35.02 5.54 -19.32
N ASP A 731 36.35 5.55 -19.45
CA ASP A 731 37.29 5.86 -18.37
C ASP A 731 37.09 7.25 -17.78
N THR A 732 36.57 8.22 -18.55
CA THR A 732 36.59 9.64 -18.21
C THR A 732 35.19 10.25 -18.04
N THR A 733 34.99 10.96 -16.93
CA THR A 733 33.87 11.90 -16.73
C THR A 733 34.39 13.31 -16.42
N SER A 734 33.68 14.35 -16.86
CA SER A 734 34.05 15.75 -16.63
C SER A 734 32.85 16.60 -16.19
N VAL A 735 33.11 17.59 -15.35
CA VAL A 735 32.16 18.62 -14.88
C VAL A 735 32.87 19.97 -14.86
N VAL A 736 32.11 21.05 -15.06
CA VAL A 736 32.57 22.41 -14.75
C VAL A 736 32.01 22.80 -13.38
N VAL A 737 32.90 22.98 -12.40
CA VAL A 737 32.56 23.49 -11.07
C VAL A 737 32.73 24.99 -11.09
N VAL A 738 31.72 25.73 -10.68
CA VAL A 738 31.73 27.20 -10.72
C VAL A 738 31.69 27.77 -9.31
N LYS A 739 32.68 28.60 -8.98
CA LYS A 739 32.64 29.48 -7.81
C LYS A 739 32.27 30.89 -8.24
N ASN A 740 31.12 31.38 -7.80
CA ASN A 740 30.65 32.73 -8.09
C ASN A 740 30.57 33.58 -6.83
N THR A 741 30.64 34.90 -6.99
CA THR A 741 30.02 35.85 -6.06
C THR A 741 28.61 36.10 -6.56
N CYS A 742 27.61 35.84 -5.74
CA CYS A 742 26.21 36.08 -6.12
C CYS A 742 25.89 37.59 -6.03
N GLU A 743 26.59 38.44 -6.79
CA GLU A 743 26.44 39.90 -6.82
C GLU A 743 25.95 40.34 -8.22
N PRO A 744 24.64 40.29 -8.50
CA PRO A 744 24.11 40.67 -9.81
C PRO A 744 24.32 42.17 -10.09
N SER A 745 24.71 42.52 -11.32
CA SER A 745 24.81 43.91 -11.75
C SER A 745 23.50 44.43 -12.35
N SER A 746 23.15 45.67 -12.08
CA SER A 746 22.05 46.40 -12.73
C SER A 746 22.30 47.92 -12.76
N ASP A 747 21.45 48.68 -13.46
CA ASP A 747 21.48 50.15 -13.48
C ASP A 747 20.19 50.71 -12.90
N CYS A 748 20.26 51.30 -11.70
CA CYS A 748 19.14 51.95 -11.01
C CYS A 748 19.16 53.49 -11.16
N SER A 749 20.00 54.05 -12.04
CA SER A 749 20.24 55.50 -12.11
C SER A 749 19.03 56.32 -12.58
N TYR A 750 17.97 55.67 -13.05
CA TYR A 750 16.72 56.29 -13.49
C TYR A 750 15.65 56.34 -12.38
N GLY A 751 15.96 55.91 -11.15
CA GLY A 751 15.02 55.85 -10.03
C GLY A 751 14.23 54.54 -9.95
N ASP A 752 14.64 53.57 -10.75
CA ASP A 752 14.12 52.20 -10.87
C ASP A 752 14.70 51.22 -9.83
N GLY A 753 15.64 51.67 -8.99
CA GLY A 753 16.08 50.95 -7.80
C GLY A 753 15.16 51.14 -6.59
N PHE A 754 15.55 50.55 -5.47
CA PHE A 754 14.87 50.73 -4.20
C PHE A 754 15.24 52.10 -3.61
N SER A 755 14.24 52.83 -3.12
CA SER A 755 14.45 54.02 -2.30
C SER A 755 14.11 53.79 -0.83
N GLN A 756 13.42 52.68 -0.53
CA GLN A 756 13.22 52.19 0.83
C GLN A 756 12.93 50.68 0.82
N VAL A 757 13.57 49.94 1.73
CA VAL A 757 13.22 48.56 2.10
C VAL A 757 13.09 48.48 3.61
N LYS A 758 11.94 48.05 4.10
CA LYS A 758 11.62 47.95 5.52
C LYS A 758 11.00 46.61 5.85
N LEU A 759 11.55 45.95 6.87
CA LEU A 759 11.06 44.67 7.38
C LEU A 759 11.32 44.56 8.88
N GLY A 760 10.30 44.18 9.63
CA GLY A 760 10.39 44.02 11.09
C GLY A 760 10.92 45.29 11.76
N THR A 761 12.09 45.20 12.39
CA THR A 761 12.72 46.32 13.10
C THR A 761 13.59 47.24 12.25
N PHE A 762 13.99 46.84 11.03
CA PHE A 762 14.83 47.69 10.18
C PHE A 762 14.01 48.44 9.12
N ASP A 763 14.48 49.64 8.79
CA ASP A 763 13.88 50.57 7.83
C ASP A 763 15.04 51.26 7.08
N ASN A 764 15.45 50.69 5.94
CA ASN A 764 16.59 51.16 5.17
C ASN A 764 16.10 52.08 4.05
N VAL A 765 16.60 53.31 4.02
CA VAL A 765 16.28 54.33 2.99
C VAL A 765 17.56 54.66 2.26
N THR A 766 17.62 54.28 0.99
CA THR A 766 18.83 54.28 0.15
C THR A 766 18.60 55.06 -1.14
N ASP A 767 19.71 55.47 -1.76
CA ASP A 767 19.74 55.88 -3.17
C ASP A 767 20.35 54.73 -3.97
N CYS A 768 20.21 54.77 -5.30
CA CYS A 768 20.75 53.76 -6.22
C CYS A 768 22.20 53.32 -5.89
N SER A 769 22.38 52.05 -5.56
CA SER A 769 23.67 51.46 -5.23
C SER A 769 24.62 51.43 -6.43
N PRO A 770 25.95 51.62 -6.24
CA PRO A 770 26.92 51.54 -7.33
C PRO A 770 26.88 50.19 -8.05
N GLY A 771 26.56 50.20 -9.35
CA GLY A 771 26.43 48.96 -10.14
C GLY A 771 25.16 48.16 -9.85
N GLY A 772 24.19 48.76 -9.15
CA GLY A 772 22.88 48.16 -8.89
C GLY A 772 22.86 47.10 -7.79
N TYR A 773 23.94 46.98 -7.01
CA TYR A 773 24.04 46.03 -5.90
C TYR A 773 24.41 46.73 -4.59
N GLY A 774 23.55 46.62 -3.58
CA GLY A 774 23.74 47.15 -2.23
C GLY A 774 23.92 46.01 -1.21
N ASN A 775 25.08 45.97 -0.56
CA ASN A 775 25.31 45.01 0.53
C ASN A 775 25.02 45.67 1.89
N TYR A 776 23.95 45.24 2.54
CA TYR A 776 23.51 45.71 3.85
C TYR A 776 23.38 44.56 4.86
N LEU A 777 24.19 43.50 4.74
CA LEU A 777 24.15 42.34 5.64
C LEU A 777 24.38 42.72 7.13
N ASP A 778 24.98 43.87 7.42
CA ASP A 778 25.11 44.41 8.78
C ASP A 778 23.78 44.90 9.38
N ILE A 779 22.72 45.06 8.57
CA ILE A 779 21.36 45.43 8.99
C ILE A 779 20.56 44.14 9.18
N SER A 780 19.92 44.01 10.34
CA SER A 780 19.13 42.83 10.68
C SER A 780 17.80 43.10 11.39
N THR A 781 16.90 42.11 11.32
CA THR A 781 15.66 42.04 12.11
C THR A 781 15.44 40.61 12.60
N GLU A 782 14.77 40.47 13.75
CA GLU A 782 14.27 39.17 14.22
C GLU A 782 12.89 38.89 13.61
N LEU A 783 12.68 37.67 13.13
CA LEU A 783 11.40 37.18 12.61
C LEU A 783 11.11 35.80 13.24
N GLU A 784 9.89 35.59 13.71
CA GLU A 784 9.46 34.33 14.30
C GLU A 784 8.97 33.37 13.21
N ARG A 785 9.24 32.07 13.37
CA ARG A 785 8.70 31.03 12.47
C ARG A 785 7.17 31.00 12.52
N ASN A 786 6.56 30.61 11.40
CA ASN A 786 5.11 30.47 11.23
C ASN A 786 4.32 31.77 11.47
N GLU A 787 4.99 32.92 11.35
CA GLU A 787 4.38 34.25 11.40
C GLU A 787 4.49 34.93 10.04
N THR A 788 3.58 35.88 9.80
CA THR A 788 3.58 36.72 8.59
C THR A 788 3.95 38.15 8.94
N TYR A 789 4.94 38.69 8.25
CA TYR A 789 5.43 40.05 8.41
C TYR A 789 5.09 40.90 7.19
N GLU A 790 5.00 42.22 7.36
CA GLU A 790 4.85 43.14 6.24
C GLU A 790 6.22 43.67 5.82
N LEU A 791 6.61 43.39 4.58
CA LEU A 791 7.72 44.03 3.87
C LEU A 791 7.20 45.29 3.18
N THR A 792 7.75 46.46 3.52
CA THR A 792 7.46 47.72 2.83
C THR A 792 8.59 48.04 1.86
N VAL A 793 8.24 48.25 0.58
CA VAL A 793 9.19 48.61 -0.48
C VAL A 793 8.74 49.90 -1.16
N THR A 794 9.67 50.83 -1.39
CA THR A 794 9.45 52.04 -2.18
C THR A 794 10.40 52.10 -3.38
N THR A 795 9.86 52.46 -4.54
CA THR A 795 10.64 52.78 -5.76
C THR A 795 10.29 54.21 -6.22
N ASN A 796 11.19 54.84 -7.00
CA ASN A 796 10.98 56.19 -7.55
C ASN A 796 10.56 56.18 -9.04
N TYR A 797 10.22 54.99 -9.55
CA TYR A 797 9.71 54.75 -10.89
C TYR A 797 8.69 53.60 -10.86
N GLY A 798 7.66 53.67 -11.70
CA GLY A 798 6.67 52.59 -11.86
C GLY A 798 7.17 51.40 -12.69
N ASP A 799 6.28 50.44 -12.94
CA ASP A 799 6.56 49.19 -13.67
C ASP A 799 7.75 48.38 -13.09
N GLN A 800 7.89 48.34 -11.76
CA GLN A 800 8.96 47.58 -11.10
C GLN A 800 8.45 46.23 -10.60
N PHE A 801 9.06 45.14 -11.05
CA PHE A 801 8.80 43.82 -10.50
C PHE A 801 9.77 43.54 -9.36
N VAL A 802 9.28 43.03 -8.24
CA VAL A 802 10.08 42.73 -7.04
C VAL A 802 10.01 41.25 -6.69
N ARG A 803 11.17 40.64 -6.49
CA ARG A 803 11.34 39.32 -5.87
C ARG A 803 12.17 39.41 -4.59
N VAL A 804 11.87 38.55 -3.63
CA VAL A 804 12.61 38.45 -2.35
C VAL A 804 12.81 37.00 -1.97
N TRP A 805 14.03 36.65 -1.59
CA TRP A 805 14.43 35.33 -1.09
C TRP A 805 14.96 35.43 0.34
N ILE A 806 14.81 34.36 1.11
CA ILE A 806 15.54 34.15 2.36
C ILE A 806 16.25 32.79 2.24
N ASP A 807 17.58 32.80 2.24
CA ASP A 807 18.43 31.60 2.20
C ASP A 807 18.31 30.85 3.54
N PHE A 808 17.32 29.97 3.64
CA PHE A 808 16.95 29.28 4.89
C PHE A 808 17.88 28.12 5.19
N ASN A 809 18.57 27.58 4.18
CA ASN A 809 19.48 26.45 4.32
C ASN A 809 20.96 26.88 4.44
N ASP A 810 21.25 28.17 4.34
CA ASP A 810 22.58 28.80 4.41
C ASP A 810 23.58 28.21 3.41
N ASN A 811 23.10 27.71 2.28
CA ASN A 811 23.94 27.17 1.22
C ASN A 811 24.43 28.26 0.24
N TYR A 812 23.98 29.51 0.44
CA TYR A 812 24.31 30.70 -0.34
C TYR A 812 23.90 30.60 -1.83
N VAL A 813 22.87 29.81 -2.11
CA VAL A 813 22.19 29.66 -3.39
C VAL A 813 20.70 29.94 -3.13
N TYR A 814 20.17 31.01 -3.72
CA TYR A 814 18.76 31.38 -3.51
C TYR A 814 17.84 30.53 -4.40
N GLU A 815 17.23 29.50 -3.83
CA GLU A 815 16.40 28.56 -4.56
C GLU A 815 14.92 28.98 -4.65
N VAL A 816 14.13 28.29 -5.48
CA VAL A 816 12.72 28.64 -5.70
C VAL A 816 11.85 28.37 -4.46
N ASP A 817 12.20 27.37 -3.66
CA ASP A 817 11.57 27.05 -2.37
C ASP A 817 11.95 28.03 -1.24
N GLU A 818 12.92 28.91 -1.49
CA GLU A 818 13.35 29.98 -0.57
C GLU A 818 12.73 31.36 -0.91
N LEU A 819 11.89 31.41 -1.95
CA LEU A 819 11.24 32.62 -2.42
C LEU A 819 10.08 33.02 -1.50
N VAL A 820 10.17 34.20 -0.88
CA VAL A 820 9.13 34.74 0.02
C VAL A 820 8.27 35.84 -0.64
N VAL A 821 8.73 36.41 -1.75
CA VAL A 821 7.97 37.33 -2.61
C VAL A 821 8.25 37.01 -4.07
N ASP A 822 7.22 36.71 -4.86
CA ASP A 822 7.36 36.40 -6.29
C ASP A 822 6.78 37.49 -7.20
N ASN A 823 7.66 38.25 -7.87
CA ASN A 823 7.36 39.16 -8.98
C ASN A 823 6.16 40.09 -8.74
N VAL A 824 6.10 40.72 -7.57
CA VAL A 824 5.09 41.73 -7.27
C VAL A 824 5.39 42.99 -8.08
N GLU A 825 4.42 43.41 -8.90
CA GLU A 825 4.52 44.62 -9.73
C GLU A 825 4.12 45.88 -8.94
N ILE A 826 5.02 46.85 -8.88
CA ILE A 826 4.82 48.15 -8.24
C ILE A 826 4.43 49.17 -9.30
N ALA A 827 3.26 49.79 -9.11
CA ALA A 827 2.77 50.93 -9.89
C ALA A 827 2.72 50.69 -11.42
N ASN A 828 1.93 49.70 -11.85
CA ASN A 828 1.69 49.34 -13.24
C ASN A 828 1.21 50.54 -14.10
N GLY A 829 1.85 50.70 -15.26
CA GLY A 829 1.64 51.74 -16.27
C GLY A 829 2.12 53.13 -15.83
N GLN A 830 2.89 53.22 -14.74
CA GLN A 830 3.37 54.50 -14.21
C GLN A 830 4.83 54.78 -14.58
N THR A 831 5.17 56.07 -14.67
CA THR A 831 6.52 56.56 -14.99
C THR A 831 7.27 56.99 -13.72
N GLU A 832 8.15 57.99 -13.79
CA GLU A 832 8.80 58.60 -12.62
C GLU A 832 7.78 59.08 -11.57
N GLY A 833 7.98 58.68 -10.32
CA GLY A 833 7.10 58.95 -9.19
C GLY A 833 7.44 58.06 -7.99
N SER A 834 7.13 58.49 -6.77
CA SER A 834 7.39 57.69 -5.56
C SER A 834 6.21 56.76 -5.28
N TYR A 835 6.45 55.45 -5.31
CA TYR A 835 5.45 54.41 -5.11
C TYR A 835 5.87 53.46 -4.01
N THR A 836 5.01 53.30 -2.99
CA THR A 836 5.24 52.41 -1.85
C THR A 836 4.20 51.30 -1.83
N VAL A 837 4.65 50.06 -1.62
CA VAL A 837 3.78 48.89 -1.43
C VAL A 837 4.13 48.17 -0.13
N ASN A 838 3.13 47.54 0.49
CA ASN A 838 3.32 46.61 1.58
C ASN A 838 3.01 45.20 1.07
N ILE A 839 3.95 44.28 1.25
CA ILE A 839 3.91 42.91 0.75
C ILE A 839 3.96 41.97 1.97
N PRO A 840 2.98 41.07 2.16
CA PRO A 840 3.06 40.08 3.22
C PRO A 840 4.13 39.04 2.87
N ILE A 841 5.01 38.73 3.82
CA ILE A 841 5.99 37.64 3.73
C ILE A 841 5.72 36.65 4.87
N ALA A 842 5.66 35.36 4.56
CA ALA A 842 5.45 34.31 5.56
C ALA A 842 6.78 33.58 5.84
N ILE A 843 7.09 33.35 7.11
CA ILE A 843 8.27 32.57 7.51
C ILE A 843 7.85 31.11 7.72
N PRO A 844 8.44 30.13 7.00
CA PRO A 844 8.12 28.71 7.16
C PRO A 844 8.31 28.17 8.59
N GLU A 845 7.55 27.14 8.97
CA GLU A 845 7.65 26.49 10.28
C GLU A 845 8.97 25.71 10.46
N ASP A 846 9.56 25.27 9.35
CA ASP A 846 10.79 24.48 9.26
C ASP A 846 12.05 25.32 9.00
N ALA A 847 11.92 26.60 8.61
CA ALA A 847 13.01 27.55 8.40
C ALA A 847 14.05 27.49 9.53
N LEU A 848 15.34 27.19 9.26
CA LEU A 848 16.34 26.99 10.31
C LEU A 848 16.42 28.20 11.29
N LEU A 849 16.78 27.93 12.56
CA LEU A 849 16.92 29.01 13.54
C LEU A 849 18.31 29.62 13.41
N GLY A 850 18.41 30.95 13.47
CA GLY A 850 19.69 31.63 13.35
C GLY A 850 19.62 32.80 12.38
N ALA A 851 20.79 33.30 11.99
CA ALA A 851 20.92 34.39 11.03
C ALA A 851 20.98 33.81 9.62
N HIS A 852 20.11 34.30 8.74
CA HIS A 852 19.97 33.92 7.34
C HIS A 852 20.08 35.16 6.45
N ASN A 853 20.49 34.98 5.18
CA ASN A 853 20.58 36.07 4.23
C ASN A 853 19.22 36.32 3.56
N LEU A 854 18.75 37.56 3.59
CA LEU A 854 17.60 38.01 2.82
C LEU A 854 18.08 38.82 1.62
N ARG A 855 17.55 38.53 0.44
CA ARG A 855 17.84 39.27 -0.79
C ARG A 855 16.57 39.85 -1.38
N ALA A 856 16.54 41.16 -1.62
CA ALA A 856 15.48 41.84 -2.37
C ALA A 856 16.00 42.32 -3.72
N LYS A 857 15.22 42.14 -4.78
CA LYS A 857 15.63 42.52 -6.15
C LYS A 857 14.49 43.14 -6.95
N SER A 858 14.76 44.25 -7.62
CA SER A 858 13.84 44.91 -8.56
C SER A 858 14.29 44.76 -10.02
N ASN A 859 13.33 44.75 -10.95
CA ASN A 859 13.59 44.80 -12.39
C ASN A 859 12.50 45.62 -13.11
N TRP A 860 12.91 46.60 -13.90
CA TRP A 860 11.98 47.50 -14.59
C TRP A 860 11.40 46.85 -15.85
N ASN A 861 10.07 46.91 -15.99
CA ASN A 861 9.30 46.52 -17.17
C ASN A 861 9.58 45.08 -17.66
N ALA A 862 10.05 44.23 -16.75
CA ALA A 862 10.31 42.82 -16.95
C ALA A 862 10.32 42.10 -15.60
N LEU A 863 9.94 40.82 -15.59
CA LEU A 863 10.04 39.97 -14.41
C LEU A 863 11.49 39.90 -13.91
N VAL A 864 11.67 39.82 -12.59
CA VAL A 864 12.96 39.44 -12.00
C VAL A 864 13.25 37.98 -12.39
N PRO A 865 14.47 37.62 -12.84
CA PRO A 865 14.84 36.25 -13.20
C PRO A 865 14.69 35.24 -12.04
N ASP A 866 14.57 33.96 -12.37
CA ASP A 866 14.52 32.86 -11.37
C ASP A 866 15.87 32.71 -10.66
N ASP A 867 16.98 32.91 -11.36
CA ASP A 867 18.32 32.97 -10.77
C ASP A 867 18.54 34.35 -10.11
N ALA A 868 18.58 34.37 -8.77
CA ALA A 868 18.79 35.60 -8.00
C ALA A 868 20.15 36.26 -8.30
N CYS A 869 21.15 35.50 -8.77
CA CYS A 869 22.47 35.98 -9.13
C CYS A 869 22.56 36.50 -10.59
N GLU A 870 21.53 36.32 -11.42
CA GLU A 870 21.52 36.79 -12.82
C GLU A 870 21.42 38.34 -12.89
N GLY A 871 22.33 39.02 -13.59
CA GLY A 871 22.26 40.48 -13.74
C GLY A 871 21.05 40.95 -14.57
N THR A 872 20.47 42.10 -14.23
CA THR A 872 19.40 42.73 -15.01
C THR A 872 19.89 44.03 -15.66
N SER A 873 19.18 44.52 -16.68
CA SER A 873 19.55 45.79 -17.32
C SER A 873 19.20 47.01 -16.47
N TYR A 874 18.14 46.90 -15.67
CA TYR A 874 17.51 47.98 -14.91
C TYR A 874 17.07 47.45 -13.55
N GLY A 875 16.94 48.32 -12.55
CA GLY A 875 16.59 47.97 -11.17
C GLY A 875 17.80 47.84 -10.22
N GLU A 876 17.60 47.21 -9.06
CA GLU A 876 18.58 47.09 -7.98
C GLU A 876 18.44 45.79 -7.20
N THR A 877 19.53 45.29 -6.64
CA THR A 877 19.56 44.16 -5.69
C THR A 877 20.13 44.63 -4.36
N GLU A 878 19.46 44.33 -3.25
CA GLU A 878 19.92 44.64 -1.89
C GLU A 878 19.89 43.40 -0.99
N ASP A 879 20.95 43.20 -0.21
CA ASP A 879 21.09 42.07 0.74
C ASP A 879 21.04 42.54 2.19
N TYR A 880 20.34 41.78 3.05
CA TYR A 880 20.11 42.03 4.48
C TYR A 880 20.25 40.73 5.28
N THR A 881 20.32 40.83 6.60
CA THR A 881 20.27 39.65 7.49
C THR A 881 18.90 39.53 8.16
N VAL A 882 18.32 38.34 8.22
CA VAL A 882 17.14 38.05 9.08
C VAL A 882 17.51 37.02 10.13
N ILE A 883 17.10 37.23 11.37
CA ILE A 883 17.35 36.30 12.47
C ILE A 883 16.06 35.55 12.76
N ILE A 884 15.99 34.30 12.33
CA ILE A 884 14.82 33.45 12.54
C ILE A 884 14.84 32.91 13.97
N THR A 885 13.80 33.24 14.73
CA THR A 885 13.63 32.86 16.13
C THR A 885 12.42 31.94 16.32
N LEU A 886 12.37 31.27 17.47
CA LEU A 886 11.19 30.48 17.84
C LEU A 886 10.03 31.42 18.17
N TYR A 887 8.83 31.04 17.76
CA TYR A 887 7.59 31.67 18.22
C TYR A 887 7.49 31.61 19.75
N THR A 888 7.55 32.77 20.42
CA THR A 888 7.52 32.86 21.89
C THR A 888 6.19 33.36 22.46
N GLY A 889 5.12 33.39 21.65
CA GLY A 889 3.76 33.79 22.03
C GLY A 889 3.17 33.02 23.21
N ILE A 890 3.61 33.34 24.43
CA ILE A 890 2.94 33.00 25.68
C ILE A 890 1.85 34.04 25.88
N GLU A 891 0.68 33.82 25.30
CA GLU A 891 -0.52 34.41 25.87
C GLU A 891 -0.75 33.79 27.25
N THR A 892 -0.66 34.62 28.28
CA THR A 892 -1.22 34.32 29.61
C THR A 892 -2.73 34.15 29.48
N ALA A 893 -3.17 32.91 29.22
CA ALA A 893 -4.57 32.54 29.30
C ALA A 893 -5.00 32.40 30.77
N ILE A 894 -5.97 33.23 31.12
CA ILE A 894 -6.79 33.16 32.33
C ILE A 894 -7.42 31.76 32.42
N GLN A 895 -7.46 31.18 33.63
CA GLN A 895 -8.17 29.92 33.89
C GLN A 895 -9.61 30.01 33.37
N ASP A 896 -9.92 29.22 32.36
CA ASP A 896 -11.28 28.83 32.01
C ASP A 896 -11.36 27.32 31.80
N ALA A 897 -12.56 26.77 31.98
CA ALA A 897 -12.86 25.37 32.25
C ALA A 897 -12.60 24.35 31.10
N SER A 898 -11.62 24.60 30.23
CA SER A 898 -11.25 23.80 29.05
C SER A 898 -9.82 23.23 29.05
N ASP A 899 -9.31 22.83 30.22
CA ASP A 899 -7.98 22.24 30.35
C ASP A 899 -7.93 20.76 29.93
N LEU A 900 -6.91 20.43 29.13
CA LEU A 900 -6.50 19.06 28.86
C LEU A 900 -5.73 18.52 30.08
N ILE A 901 -6.23 17.43 30.67
CA ILE A 901 -5.66 16.80 31.87
C ILE A 901 -5.17 15.40 31.49
N ILE A 902 -3.94 15.07 31.91
CA ILE A 902 -3.39 13.71 31.82
C ILE A 902 -3.17 13.24 33.25
N SER A 903 -3.87 12.18 33.65
CA SER A 903 -3.81 11.61 35.01
C SER A 903 -3.29 10.18 34.95
N PRO A 904 -2.26 9.80 35.71
CA PRO A 904 -1.85 8.41 35.81
C PRO A 904 -2.93 7.58 36.51
N ILE A 905 -3.25 6.41 35.96
CA ILE A 905 -4.21 5.46 36.54
C ILE A 905 -3.56 4.13 36.96
N GLY A 906 -2.24 4.00 36.77
CA GLY A 906 -1.41 2.89 37.28
C GLY A 906 -0.71 2.12 36.16
N ASN A 907 0.43 1.48 36.45
CA ASN A 907 1.19 0.66 35.49
C ASN A 907 1.51 1.36 34.15
N GLN A 908 1.88 2.64 34.19
CA GLN A 908 2.11 3.50 33.01
C GLN A 908 0.87 3.66 32.08
N LEU A 909 -0.33 3.42 32.62
CA LEU A 909 -1.59 3.81 32.00
C LEU A 909 -1.95 5.24 32.42
N TYR A 910 -2.46 6.01 31.47
CA TYR A 910 -2.85 7.40 31.64
C TYR A 910 -4.27 7.64 31.13
N ARG A 911 -5.07 8.40 31.88
CA ARG A 911 -6.34 8.95 31.40
C ARG A 911 -6.11 10.37 30.91
N VAL A 912 -6.36 10.58 29.61
CA VAL A 912 -6.35 11.88 28.96
C VAL A 912 -7.80 12.37 28.89
N SER A 913 -8.07 13.54 29.47
CA SER A 913 -9.41 14.10 29.60
C SER A 913 -9.41 15.56 29.18
N LEU A 914 -10.32 15.93 28.29
CA LEU A 914 -10.60 17.32 27.93
C LEU A 914 -12.07 17.62 28.17
N LYS A 915 -12.36 18.46 29.15
CA LYS A 915 -13.73 18.95 29.39
C LYS A 915 -13.91 20.24 28.63
N THR A 916 -14.86 20.33 27.72
CA THR A 916 -15.13 21.59 26.99
C THR A 916 -16.59 21.66 26.60
N LYS A 917 -17.14 22.87 26.51
CA LYS A 917 -18.47 23.14 25.95
C LYS A 917 -18.39 23.82 24.58
N ASP A 918 -17.19 24.16 24.14
CA ASP A 918 -16.95 24.97 22.94
C ASP A 918 -16.96 24.12 21.67
N VAL A 919 -16.79 22.79 21.81
CA VAL A 919 -16.85 21.83 20.71
C VAL A 919 -17.78 20.69 21.09
N SER A 920 -18.58 20.26 20.12
CA SER A 920 -19.46 19.08 20.22
C SER A 920 -19.18 18.02 19.16
N GLU A 921 -18.27 18.33 18.22
CA GLU A 921 -17.81 17.42 17.17
C GLU A 921 -16.79 16.41 17.71
N THR A 922 -16.57 15.33 16.96
CA THR A 922 -15.49 14.38 17.22
C THR A 922 -14.13 15.07 17.16
N LEU A 923 -13.27 14.83 18.15
CA LEU A 923 -11.89 15.32 18.18
C LEU A 923 -10.90 14.21 17.83
N ILE A 924 -9.68 14.60 17.45
CA ILE A 924 -8.56 13.68 17.21
C ILE A 924 -7.63 13.74 18.43
N PHE A 925 -7.37 12.59 19.02
CA PHE A 925 -6.27 12.34 19.95
C PHE A 925 -5.03 11.94 19.16
N ASN A 926 -3.90 12.61 19.42
CA ASN A 926 -2.60 12.26 18.89
C ASN A 926 -1.57 12.11 20.00
N LEU A 927 -0.66 11.15 19.83
CA LEU A 927 0.58 11.06 20.59
C LEU A 927 1.76 11.17 19.65
N PHE A 928 2.68 12.08 19.93
CA PHE A 928 3.93 12.24 19.20
C PHE A 928 5.13 12.02 20.11
N ASN A 929 6.22 11.49 19.55
CA ASN A 929 7.53 11.57 20.20
C ASN A 929 8.20 12.93 19.91
N MET A 930 9.41 13.16 20.46
CA MET A 930 10.13 14.43 20.28
C MET A 930 10.70 14.68 18.87
N VAL A 931 10.72 13.67 18.01
CA VAL A 931 11.11 13.84 16.59
C VAL A 931 9.89 14.06 15.68
N GLY A 932 8.70 14.24 16.25
CA GLY A 932 7.46 14.51 15.51
C GLY A 932 6.77 13.26 14.95
N GLN A 933 7.33 12.06 15.16
CA GLN A 933 6.71 10.81 14.72
C GLN A 933 5.39 10.58 15.47
N LYS A 934 4.33 10.29 14.71
CA LYS A 934 3.02 9.93 15.24
C LYS A 934 3.05 8.49 15.75
N LEU A 935 2.71 8.29 17.02
CA LEU A 935 2.72 6.98 17.67
C LEU A 935 1.32 6.43 17.90
N VAL A 936 0.34 7.31 18.08
CA VAL A 936 -1.08 6.98 18.24
C VAL A 936 -1.91 8.07 17.60
N GLU A 937 -2.92 7.69 16.85
CA GLU A 937 -3.96 8.58 16.35
C GLU A 937 -5.33 7.93 16.52
N ASN A 938 -6.26 8.65 17.15
CA ASN A 938 -7.58 8.11 17.41
C ASN A 938 -8.64 9.19 17.46
N ARG A 939 -9.86 8.86 17.01
CA ARG A 939 -11.03 9.74 17.15
C ARG A 939 -11.68 9.54 18.51
N ILE A 940 -12.05 10.64 19.16
CA ILE A 940 -12.72 10.65 20.47
C ILE A 940 -13.99 11.50 20.42
N ASP A 941 -15.10 10.93 20.88
CA ASP A 941 -16.40 11.58 20.94
C ASP A 941 -16.69 12.13 22.34
N GLN A 942 -17.52 13.17 22.38
CA GLN A 942 -17.90 13.81 23.63
C GLN A 942 -18.93 12.95 24.39
N THR A 943 -18.63 12.62 25.64
CA THR A 943 -19.58 11.99 26.56
C THR A 943 -19.79 12.91 27.77
N GLY A 944 -21.02 13.43 27.95
CA GLY A 944 -21.34 14.30 29.09
C GLY A 944 -20.50 15.59 29.18
N GLY A 945 -20.11 16.16 28.04
CA GLY A 945 -19.27 17.38 27.96
C GLY A 945 -17.77 17.15 28.16
N THR A 946 -17.33 15.89 28.15
CA THR A 946 -15.92 15.50 28.34
C THR A 946 -15.50 14.54 27.22
N TYR A 947 -14.30 14.76 26.70
CA TYR A 947 -13.60 13.83 25.81
C TYR A 947 -12.59 13.05 26.65
N GLU A 948 -12.60 11.72 26.57
CA GLU A 948 -11.67 10.87 27.31
C GLU A 948 -10.95 9.88 26.40
N TYR A 949 -9.67 9.63 26.68
CA TYR A 949 -8.85 8.61 26.05
C TYR A 949 -7.99 7.90 27.10
N GLU A 950 -8.00 6.57 27.11
CA GLU A 950 -7.09 5.77 27.92
C GLU A 950 -5.85 5.41 27.08
N LEU A 951 -4.70 5.91 27.53
CA LEU A 951 -3.40 5.77 26.88
C LEU A 951 -2.53 4.79 27.67
N ASP A 952 -2.12 3.70 27.01
CA ASP A 952 -1.18 2.72 27.56
C ASP A 952 0.24 3.02 27.07
N MET A 953 1.15 3.37 27.99
CA MET A 953 2.55 3.68 27.70
C MET A 953 3.50 2.62 28.26
N ALA A 954 3.02 1.43 28.62
CA ALA A 954 3.82 0.44 29.36
C ALA A 954 5.08 -0.06 28.64
N TYR A 955 5.14 0.07 27.32
CA TYR A 955 6.28 -0.31 26.46
C TYR A 955 6.99 0.89 25.84
N ALA A 956 6.53 2.11 26.12
CA ALA A 956 7.12 3.31 25.56
C ALA A 956 8.52 3.53 26.16
N LYS A 957 9.48 3.96 25.32
CA LYS A 957 10.83 4.30 25.80
C LYS A 957 10.76 5.48 26.78
N PRO A 958 11.62 5.54 27.81
CA PRO A 958 11.74 6.73 28.65
C PRO A 958 12.02 7.97 27.80
N GLY A 959 11.29 9.05 28.04
CA GLY A 959 11.34 10.22 27.18
C GLY A 959 10.19 11.21 27.37
N VAL A 960 10.20 12.24 26.54
CA VAL A 960 9.15 13.26 26.48
C VAL A 960 8.26 12.97 25.28
N TYR A 961 6.96 13.10 25.48
CA TYR A 961 5.94 12.90 24.46
C TYR A 961 4.98 14.08 24.46
N ILE A 962 4.38 14.34 23.30
CA ILE A 962 3.40 15.39 23.11
C ILE A 962 2.04 14.75 22.86
N VAL A 963 1.07 15.06 23.73
CA VAL A 963 -0.33 14.65 23.59
C VAL A 963 -1.11 15.83 23.04
N ARG A 964 -1.81 15.63 21.92
CA ARG A 964 -2.73 16.61 21.35
C ARG A 964 -4.15 16.04 21.35
N VAL A 965 -5.13 16.88 21.69
CA VAL A 965 -6.55 16.58 21.53
C VAL A 965 -7.20 17.75 20.80
N GLY A 966 -7.68 17.53 19.57
CA GLY A 966 -8.24 18.60 18.75
C GLY A 966 -8.67 18.20 17.34
N ASN A 967 -9.27 19.12 16.61
CA ASN A 967 -9.52 19.07 15.17
C ASN A 967 -8.73 20.20 14.47
N THR A 968 -9.11 20.59 13.26
CA THR A 968 -8.45 21.67 12.51
C THR A 968 -8.72 23.07 13.06
N GLN A 969 -9.80 23.26 13.83
CA GLN A 969 -10.24 24.58 14.34
C GLN A 969 -9.99 24.76 15.85
N PHE A 970 -9.85 23.67 16.59
CA PHE A 970 -9.66 23.66 18.04
C PHE A 970 -8.67 22.57 18.42
N GLY A 971 -7.70 22.88 19.28
CA GLY A 971 -6.80 21.87 19.82
C GLY A 971 -6.16 22.28 21.13
N LYS A 972 -5.92 21.30 21.99
CA LYS A 972 -5.15 21.44 23.22
C LYS A 972 -3.98 20.47 23.17
N VAL A 973 -2.83 20.91 23.64
CA VAL A 973 -1.61 20.12 23.66
C VAL A 973 -1.07 20.05 25.09
N LYS A 974 -0.52 18.90 25.47
CA LYS A 974 0.12 18.71 26.78
C LYS A 974 1.30 17.78 26.69
N ARG A 975 2.35 18.13 27.42
CA ARG A 975 3.55 17.31 27.55
C ARG A 975 3.31 16.15 28.52
N LEU A 976 3.72 14.95 28.12
CA LEU A 976 3.78 13.74 28.93
C LEU A 976 5.24 13.30 29.07
N VAL A 977 5.68 12.93 30.27
CA VAL A 977 7.04 12.45 30.52
C VAL A 977 6.96 11.02 31.06
N ILE A 978 7.62 10.10 30.39
CA ILE A 978 7.77 8.70 30.79
C ILE A 978 9.20 8.52 31.33
N GLN A 979 9.31 7.89 32.51
CA GLN A 979 10.58 7.70 33.22
C GLN A 979 11.05 6.27 33.16
#